data_AF-F4X4X7-F1
#
_entry.id   AF-F4X4X7-F1
#
_cell.length_a   1.000
_cell.length_b   1.000
_cell.length_c   1.000
_cell.angle_alpha   90.00
_cell.angle_beta   90.00
_cell.angle_gamma   90.00
#
_symmetry.space_group_name_H-M   'P 1'
#
loop_
_entity.id
_entity.type
_entity.pdbx_description
1 polymer ?
#
loop_
_entity_poly.entity_id
_entity_poly.type
_entity_poly.pdbx_seq_one_letter_code
_entity_poly.pdbx_strand_id
1 'polypeptide(L)'
;FVDIPFILKRWWALWCISKKEKTRKSKFKDSDVILNIKKILEPCSDNPKIIMNENSCDSVSFYGADQKGNSLFVKMTHRGYHKIELILQVILSDGRVYVLPDCSDTITIGDISQKWSASGLKIESLEPRQRWRITYNGFLRNQCRGNTSNNDNVEHIRLNFIFIGKPRSLEWPGDWSTYLHADALAREPWKNSDWMHKQLQLIDDTGFDLWGSIIGQITFKDSNTSEFYLRGFCQRRWGKHESYQFHKTITIVGVTQHGAMYYLGVSNTKHSFSHMQFGHLQEAGGMITKIDWTDLQLSDFEKEDTFPINKIAFTAAGKQYSSVINNYFVGNAITYYNDQQWACTTRNLRVQLNGSTGVGLMITCCPYTGPKQIQTSIAKIQRIIWPDTFAQKDKYILRFDDKQCQNESVVGGKGYSLAILTSIDTDDVLPPGFCVTSFALERQLQHHKQLQNLINDIIDISCCKKKEDLESCCQKAVSIIQGTPVEKEIAKMILQGLEELESFVNEKSVWRYAVRSSAIGEDSEETSAAGQNSTYLGVKNTSDVIECVAKCWASLFSYQSVEYRRQNGLPIRASMGVCVQRMVDAEAAGVMFTRHPTTGDPSSIVITANYGLGESTLQDVNKEMTMMNKMIDLAICGRVVTTPEVHAAAIEKYGIVNKWRRLYVMYETFITAWTNDALVKKTINIFNEYTLDANEFDTPHDLYNTLNEKYGEIFLLGKGHNLASLVSVSYQMMAMSLLTNGSDNFTSEHLADIAVLLSSCTNVISTEVPIALGKIAACIRKSGKADEFSKLKIAEVMTWLELNCPPAAEKLQLFFKMHGHRCVHELDFFTEPWVLKPDNIINTIQPTFDISSYEGCTKIEGTSVCGGSVLGRACVITDLSEAKIIQHGDILITHCTDIGWSPYFPLLAGIVTELGGLISHGAVVAREYGLPCIVGAKGATQVFQTSKVSHVTLYKNDL
;
A
#
# COMPACT_ATOMS: atom_id res chain seq x y z
N PHE A 1 -3.69 -20.08 -55.24
CA PHE A 1 -5.14 -19.81 -55.31
C PHE A 1 -5.54 -18.98 -54.10
N VAL A 2 -6.43 -18.00 -54.28
CA VAL A 2 -6.98 -17.22 -53.16
C VAL A 2 -8.18 -18.00 -52.60
N ASP A 3 -8.21 -18.23 -51.29
CA ASP A 3 -9.36 -18.81 -50.61
C ASP A 3 -10.46 -17.75 -50.48
N ILE A 4 -11.30 -17.66 -51.52
CA ILE A 4 -12.43 -16.75 -51.60
C ILE A 4 -13.41 -16.99 -50.42
N PRO A 5 -13.80 -18.23 -50.07
CA PRO A 5 -14.54 -18.52 -48.84
C PRO A 5 -13.90 -17.91 -47.58
N PHE A 6 -12.60 -18.10 -47.34
CA PHE A 6 -11.92 -17.51 -46.17
C PHE A 6 -11.98 -15.98 -46.19
N ILE A 7 -11.70 -15.33 -47.33
CA ILE A 7 -11.75 -13.86 -47.43
C ILE A 7 -13.16 -13.32 -47.18
N LEU A 8 -14.20 -13.96 -47.74
CA LEU A 8 -15.59 -13.54 -47.53
C LEU A 8 -16.02 -13.73 -46.07
N LYS A 9 -15.68 -14.87 -45.46
CA LYS A 9 -15.90 -15.10 -44.01
C LYS A 9 -15.16 -14.06 -43.17
N ARG A 10 -13.88 -13.77 -43.47
CA ARG A 10 -13.03 -12.80 -42.76
C ARG A 10 -13.62 -11.40 -42.82
N TRP A 11 -13.98 -10.94 -44.01
CA TRP A 11 -14.58 -9.62 -44.22
C TRP A 11 -15.91 -9.49 -43.45
N TRP A 12 -16.74 -10.51 -43.49
CA TRP A 12 -18.01 -10.53 -42.77
C TRP A 12 -17.84 -10.67 -41.24
N ALA A 13 -16.86 -11.45 -40.77
CA ALA A 13 -16.50 -11.53 -39.35
C ALA A 13 -15.96 -10.20 -38.83
N LEU A 14 -15.08 -9.52 -39.58
CA LEU A 14 -14.64 -8.14 -39.31
C LEU A 14 -15.84 -7.19 -39.24
N TRP A 15 -16.80 -7.28 -40.16
CA TRP A 15 -18.03 -6.48 -40.13
C TRP A 15 -18.89 -6.79 -38.90
N CYS A 16 -19.08 -8.06 -38.55
CA CYS A 16 -19.83 -8.50 -37.37
C CYS A 16 -19.19 -8.03 -36.05
N ILE A 17 -17.87 -8.22 -35.88
CA ILE A 17 -17.15 -7.72 -34.70
C ILE A 17 -17.17 -6.20 -34.68
N SER A 18 -16.88 -5.52 -35.80
CA SER A 18 -16.95 -4.05 -35.90
C SER A 18 -18.35 -3.50 -35.64
N LYS A 19 -19.41 -4.24 -36.00
CA LYS A 19 -20.80 -3.89 -35.72
C LYS A 19 -21.14 -4.11 -34.25
N LYS A 20 -20.66 -5.19 -33.61
CA LYS A 20 -20.79 -5.45 -32.16
C LYS A 20 -19.97 -4.46 -31.32
N GLU A 21 -18.81 -4.03 -31.82
CA GLU A 21 -18.04 -2.90 -31.29
C GLU A 21 -18.74 -1.57 -31.49
N LYS A 22 -19.37 -1.32 -32.65
CA LYS A 22 -20.13 -0.09 -32.91
C LYS A 22 -21.42 -0.02 -32.10
N THR A 23 -22.14 -1.12 -31.88
CA THR A 23 -23.32 -1.14 -31.00
C THR A 23 -22.96 -1.14 -29.52
N ARG A 24 -21.77 -1.65 -29.13
CA ARG A 24 -21.15 -1.26 -27.85
C ARG A 24 -20.91 0.25 -27.83
N LYS A 25 -20.11 0.79 -28.75
CA LYS A 25 -19.70 2.21 -28.82
C LYS A 25 -20.87 3.20 -29.00
N SER A 26 -22.05 2.75 -29.45
CA SER A 26 -23.27 3.55 -29.52
C SER A 26 -24.18 3.41 -28.30
N LYS A 27 -24.14 2.30 -27.55
CA LYS A 27 -24.70 2.24 -26.18
C LYS A 27 -23.84 3.06 -25.21
N PHE A 28 -22.52 2.96 -25.36
CA PHE A 28 -21.53 3.78 -24.67
C PHE A 28 -21.62 5.30 -24.91
N LYS A 29 -22.50 5.77 -25.82
CA LYS A 29 -22.62 7.21 -26.07
C LYS A 29 -23.46 7.97 -25.05
N ASP A 30 -24.53 7.35 -24.53
CA ASP A 30 -25.52 8.08 -23.72
C ASP A 30 -25.87 7.38 -22.38
N SER A 31 -25.69 6.05 -22.23
CA SER A 31 -26.04 5.34 -20.97
C SER A 31 -24.86 5.00 -20.06
N ASP A 32 -23.66 4.77 -20.62
CA ASP A 32 -22.60 4.04 -19.90
C ASP A 32 -21.49 4.93 -19.32
N VAL A 33 -21.62 6.26 -19.35
CA VAL A 33 -20.73 7.15 -18.57
C VAL A 33 -20.85 6.83 -17.08
N ILE A 34 -22.10 6.70 -16.59
CA ILE A 34 -22.42 6.30 -15.22
C ILE A 34 -21.97 4.86 -14.93
N LEU A 35 -22.09 3.95 -15.91
CA LEU A 35 -21.69 2.54 -15.74
C LEU A 35 -20.17 2.37 -15.68
N ASN A 36 -19.41 3.16 -16.46
CA ASN A 36 -17.94 3.22 -16.35
C ASN A 36 -17.50 3.86 -15.04
N ILE A 37 -18.16 4.93 -14.58
CA ILE A 37 -17.88 5.52 -13.26
C ILE A 37 -18.12 4.48 -12.14
N LYS A 38 -19.23 3.74 -12.17
CA LYS A 38 -19.44 2.61 -11.22
C LYS A 38 -18.32 1.56 -11.28
N LYS A 39 -17.83 1.20 -12.47
CA LYS A 39 -16.69 0.27 -12.61
C LYS A 39 -15.32 0.81 -12.22
N ILE A 40 -15.16 2.13 -12.19
CA ILE A 40 -13.94 2.81 -11.71
C ILE A 40 -13.98 2.94 -10.17
N LEU A 41 -15.18 2.99 -9.59
CA LEU A 41 -15.42 3.07 -8.14
C LEU A 41 -15.65 1.72 -7.46
N GLU A 42 -15.95 0.65 -8.22
CA GLU A 42 -15.91 -0.73 -7.72
C GLU A 42 -14.48 -1.05 -7.24
N PRO A 43 -14.27 -1.39 -5.95
CA PRO A 43 -12.93 -1.63 -5.42
C PRO A 43 -12.33 -2.86 -6.08
N CYS A 44 -11.38 -2.63 -6.99
CA CYS A 44 -10.67 -3.69 -7.69
C CYS A 44 -9.95 -4.57 -6.67
N SER A 45 -10.43 -5.81 -6.48
CA SER A 45 -9.81 -6.78 -5.58
C SER A 45 -9.12 -7.86 -6.40
N ASP A 46 -7.80 -7.92 -6.27
CA ASP A 46 -6.92 -8.88 -6.96
C ASP A 46 -6.71 -10.19 -6.15
N ASN A 47 -7.39 -10.31 -5.02
CA ASN A 47 -7.44 -11.51 -4.18
C ASN A 47 -7.96 -12.76 -4.93
N PRO A 48 -7.73 -13.97 -4.39
CA PRO A 48 -8.30 -15.20 -4.96
C PRO A 48 -9.83 -15.18 -4.89
N LYS A 49 -10.47 -15.52 -5.99
CA LYS A 49 -11.93 -15.70 -6.09
C LYS A 49 -12.31 -17.07 -5.55
N ILE A 50 -13.47 -17.17 -4.89
CA ILE A 50 -13.93 -18.44 -4.32
C ILE A 50 -14.43 -19.37 -5.44
N ILE A 51 -13.74 -20.49 -5.65
CA ILE A 51 -14.05 -21.45 -6.70
C ILE A 51 -14.86 -22.63 -6.15
N MET A 52 -16.14 -22.70 -6.53
CA MET A 52 -17.05 -23.79 -6.13
C MET A 52 -17.23 -24.89 -7.21
N ASN A 53 -16.59 -24.77 -8.38
CA ASN A 53 -16.75 -25.66 -9.54
C ASN A 53 -15.40 -26.27 -9.94
N GLU A 54 -15.33 -27.59 -10.14
CA GLU A 54 -14.12 -28.32 -10.56
C GLU A 54 -13.44 -27.75 -11.81
N ASN A 55 -14.26 -27.21 -12.72
CA ASN A 55 -13.85 -26.73 -14.04
C ASN A 55 -13.50 -25.24 -14.06
N SER A 56 -13.63 -24.53 -12.93
CA SER A 56 -13.27 -23.11 -12.83
C SER A 56 -11.84 -22.94 -12.34
N CYS A 57 -11.19 -21.88 -12.82
CA CYS A 57 -9.84 -21.48 -12.40
C CYS A 57 -9.85 -20.05 -11.87
N ASP A 58 -8.88 -19.76 -11.01
CA ASP A 58 -8.47 -18.40 -10.69
C ASP A 58 -6.94 -18.39 -10.56
N SER A 59 -6.25 -17.73 -11.49
CA SER A 59 -4.79 -17.76 -11.58
C SER A 59 -4.16 -16.38 -11.63
N VAL A 60 -2.99 -16.30 -11.02
CA VAL A 60 -2.05 -15.18 -11.11
C VAL A 60 -0.68 -15.73 -11.52
N SER A 61 0.00 -15.00 -12.40
CA SER A 61 1.32 -15.38 -12.90
C SER A 61 2.19 -14.16 -13.14
N PHE A 62 3.49 -14.34 -12.94
CA PHE A 62 4.51 -13.32 -13.14
C PHE A 62 5.66 -13.93 -13.92
N TYR A 63 6.09 -13.24 -14.96
CA TYR A 63 7.34 -13.54 -15.65
C TYR A 63 8.18 -12.28 -15.73
N GLY A 64 9.49 -12.40 -15.50
CA GLY A 64 10.45 -11.35 -15.83
C GLY A 64 11.83 -11.91 -16.12
N ALA A 65 12.60 -11.18 -16.94
CA ALA A 65 13.99 -11.49 -17.27
C ALA A 65 14.87 -10.24 -17.29
N ASP A 66 16.18 -10.40 -17.11
CA ASP A 66 17.16 -9.34 -17.27
C ASP A 66 18.03 -9.50 -18.54
N GLN A 67 18.97 -8.57 -18.72
CA GLN A 67 19.93 -8.57 -19.82
C GLN A 67 21.11 -9.55 -19.65
N LYS A 68 21.31 -10.11 -18.45
CA LYS A 68 22.40 -11.05 -18.13
C LYS A 68 22.01 -12.50 -18.43
N GLY A 69 20.72 -12.83 -18.41
CA GLY A 69 20.20 -14.19 -18.54
C GLY A 69 19.45 -14.68 -17.29
N ASN A 70 19.28 -13.85 -16.28
CA ASN A 70 18.47 -14.18 -15.12
C ASN A 70 16.98 -14.08 -15.48
N SER A 71 16.16 -15.01 -15.01
CA SER A 71 14.71 -14.91 -15.13
C SER A 71 13.95 -15.63 -14.02
N LEU A 72 12.78 -15.10 -13.70
CA LEU A 72 11.83 -15.63 -12.73
C LEU A 72 10.52 -15.91 -13.46
N PHE A 73 9.98 -17.11 -13.28
CA PHE A 73 8.62 -17.45 -13.64
C PHE A 73 7.88 -18.01 -12.42
N VAL A 74 6.75 -17.40 -12.10
CA VAL A 74 5.85 -17.81 -11.02
C VAL A 74 4.44 -17.93 -11.56
N LYS A 75 3.72 -19.01 -11.23
CA LYS A 75 2.27 -19.14 -11.43
C LYS A 75 1.64 -19.81 -10.22
N MET A 76 0.52 -19.25 -9.77
CA MET A 76 -0.37 -19.87 -8.78
C MET A 76 -1.77 -19.95 -9.39
N THR A 77 -2.32 -21.16 -9.53
CA THR A 77 -3.70 -21.39 -9.98
C THR A 77 -4.50 -22.02 -8.85
N HIS A 78 -5.52 -21.34 -8.34
CA HIS A 78 -6.57 -21.99 -7.55
C HIS A 78 -7.52 -22.73 -8.51
N ARG A 79 -7.97 -23.93 -8.12
CA ARG A 79 -9.05 -24.70 -8.77
C ARG A 79 -10.08 -25.15 -7.73
N GLY A 80 -11.19 -25.73 -8.22
CA GLY A 80 -12.19 -26.38 -7.35
C GLY A 80 -11.60 -27.47 -6.45
N TYR A 81 -12.30 -27.79 -5.36
CA TYR A 81 -11.87 -28.75 -4.32
C TYR A 81 -10.54 -28.40 -3.63
N HIS A 82 -10.25 -27.11 -3.41
CA HIS A 82 -9.10 -26.62 -2.63
C HIS A 82 -7.73 -27.07 -3.20
N LYS A 83 -7.65 -27.25 -4.52
CA LYS A 83 -6.40 -27.57 -5.23
C LYS A 83 -5.69 -26.29 -5.67
N ILE A 84 -4.38 -26.24 -5.47
CA ILE A 84 -3.53 -25.10 -5.88
C ILE A 84 -2.37 -25.62 -6.72
N GLU A 85 -2.36 -25.28 -8.01
CA GLU A 85 -1.21 -25.53 -8.89
C GLU A 85 -0.15 -24.45 -8.64
N LEU A 86 1.08 -24.86 -8.34
CA LEU A 86 2.22 -23.96 -8.22
C LEU A 86 3.25 -24.24 -9.30
N ILE A 87 3.74 -23.17 -9.93
CA ILE A 87 4.97 -23.16 -10.70
C ILE A 87 5.86 -22.06 -10.09
N LEU A 88 7.08 -22.44 -9.72
CA LEU A 88 8.15 -21.52 -9.38
C LEU A 88 9.41 -22.02 -10.08
N GLN A 89 9.97 -21.19 -10.94
CA GLN A 89 11.15 -21.45 -11.75
C GLN A 89 12.06 -20.23 -11.70
N VAL A 90 13.28 -20.40 -11.21
CA VAL A 90 14.34 -19.38 -11.21
C VAL A 90 15.47 -19.87 -12.09
N ILE A 91 15.90 -19.06 -13.04
CA ILE A 91 17.10 -19.29 -13.86
C ILE A 91 18.10 -18.18 -13.60
N LEU A 92 19.36 -18.54 -13.41
CA LEU A 92 20.46 -17.61 -13.18
C LEU A 92 21.41 -17.55 -14.37
N SER A 93 22.06 -16.40 -14.56
CA SER A 93 23.03 -16.17 -15.64
C SER A 93 24.31 -17.01 -15.51
N ASP A 94 24.56 -17.62 -14.35
CA ASP A 94 25.63 -18.61 -14.14
C ASP A 94 25.27 -20.03 -14.59
N GLY A 95 24.03 -20.23 -15.06
CA GLY A 95 23.52 -21.50 -15.56
C GLY A 95 22.70 -22.32 -14.57
N ARG A 96 22.58 -21.92 -13.29
CA ARG A 96 21.74 -22.63 -12.30
C ARG A 96 20.24 -22.45 -12.61
N VAL A 97 19.49 -23.54 -12.45
CA VAL A 97 18.03 -23.60 -12.66
C VAL A 97 17.38 -24.25 -11.44
N TYR A 98 16.54 -23.50 -10.73
CA TYR A 98 15.85 -23.92 -9.52
C TYR A 98 14.35 -24.06 -9.77
N VAL A 99 13.76 -25.16 -9.28
CA VAL A 99 12.32 -25.43 -9.29
C VAL A 99 11.83 -25.98 -7.95
N LEU A 100 10.51 -26.06 -7.75
CA LEU A 100 9.94 -26.74 -6.57
C LEU A 100 10.45 -28.19 -6.44
N PRO A 101 10.72 -28.72 -5.22
CA PRO A 101 11.34 -30.03 -5.06
C PRO A 101 10.43 -31.16 -5.55
N ASP A 102 9.13 -31.02 -5.28
CA ASP A 102 8.08 -31.97 -5.62
C ASP A 102 7.47 -31.72 -7.02
N CYS A 103 8.17 -30.94 -7.87
CA CYS A 103 7.92 -30.91 -9.30
C CYS A 103 8.03 -32.34 -9.84
N SER A 104 6.99 -32.92 -10.43
CA SER A 104 6.01 -32.30 -11.33
C SER A 104 4.62 -31.92 -10.81
N ASP A 105 4.31 -32.10 -9.52
CA ASP A 105 2.92 -32.42 -9.13
C ASP A 105 2.10 -31.26 -8.51
N THR A 106 0.77 -31.34 -8.65
CA THR A 106 -0.20 -30.35 -8.16
C THR A 106 -0.39 -30.45 -6.64
N ILE A 107 -0.14 -29.36 -5.91
CA ILE A 107 -0.20 -29.34 -4.45
C ILE A 107 -1.66 -29.16 -3.98
N THR A 108 -2.24 -30.21 -3.41
CA THR A 108 -3.56 -30.13 -2.78
C THR A 108 -3.43 -29.63 -1.34
N ILE A 109 -4.12 -28.54 -0.99
CA ILE A 109 -4.06 -27.92 0.34
C ILE A 109 -5.43 -28.02 1.00
N GLY A 110 -5.51 -28.68 2.16
CA GLY A 110 -6.76 -28.93 2.88
C GLY A 110 -7.31 -27.72 3.66
N ASP A 111 -6.98 -26.49 3.27
CA ASP A 111 -7.29 -25.26 4.01
C ASP A 111 -7.87 -24.18 3.09
N ILE A 112 -8.90 -23.47 3.56
CA ILE A 112 -9.78 -22.62 2.75
C ILE A 112 -9.28 -21.17 2.73
N SER A 113 -7.99 -21.02 2.45
CA SER A 113 -7.29 -19.73 2.40
C SER A 113 -7.77 -18.86 1.22
N GLN A 114 -8.39 -17.71 1.52
CA GLN A 114 -8.63 -16.62 0.56
C GLN A 114 -7.36 -15.77 0.31
N LYS A 115 -6.17 -16.37 0.38
CA LYS A 115 -4.88 -15.73 0.14
C LYS A 115 -4.06 -16.59 -0.84
N TRP A 116 -3.30 -15.94 -1.72
CA TRP A 116 -2.35 -16.60 -2.63
C TRP A 116 -1.13 -17.12 -1.84
N SER A 117 -1.30 -18.19 -1.06
CA SER A 117 -0.28 -18.68 -0.12
C SER A 117 -0.28 -20.20 -0.07
N ALA A 118 0.81 -20.82 -0.51
CA ALA A 118 0.94 -22.28 -0.65
C ALA A 118 2.42 -22.72 -0.67
N SER A 119 2.77 -23.77 0.09
CA SER A 119 4.11 -24.40 0.13
C SER A 119 5.31 -23.44 0.15
N GLY A 120 5.24 -22.42 1.02
CA GLY A 120 6.29 -21.42 1.20
C GLY A 120 6.24 -20.25 0.21
N LEU A 121 5.49 -20.35 -0.90
CA LEU A 121 5.20 -19.25 -1.83
C LEU A 121 4.01 -18.43 -1.32
N LYS A 122 4.17 -17.11 -1.24
CA LYS A 122 3.15 -16.15 -0.83
C LYS A 122 3.14 -14.97 -1.81
N ILE A 123 1.96 -14.60 -2.29
CA ILE A 123 1.74 -13.49 -3.23
C ILE A 123 0.72 -12.54 -2.60
N GLU A 124 1.02 -11.24 -2.55
CA GLU A 124 0.17 -10.25 -1.88
C GLU A 124 -0.02 -9.03 -2.79
N SER A 125 -1.28 -8.69 -3.08
CA SER A 125 -1.64 -7.43 -3.73
C SER A 125 -1.43 -6.28 -2.72
N LEU A 126 -0.40 -5.47 -2.94
CA LEU A 126 -0.15 -4.26 -2.13
C LEU A 126 -0.99 -3.08 -2.63
N GLU A 127 -1.06 -2.93 -3.95
CA GLU A 127 -1.95 -1.99 -4.65
C GLU A 127 -2.58 -2.75 -5.81
N PRO A 128 -3.92 -2.95 -5.83
CA PRO A 128 -4.58 -3.71 -6.88
C PRO A 128 -4.26 -3.19 -8.28
N ARG A 129 -4.02 -4.10 -9.23
CA ARG A 129 -3.60 -3.82 -10.60
C ARG A 129 -2.32 -2.98 -10.74
N GLN A 130 -1.53 -2.78 -9.66
CA GLN A 130 -0.37 -1.88 -9.66
C GLN A 130 0.87 -2.45 -8.96
N ARG A 131 0.79 -2.93 -7.71
CA ARG A 131 1.94 -3.47 -6.96
C ARG A 131 1.63 -4.78 -6.25
N TRP A 132 2.53 -5.75 -6.39
CA TRP A 132 2.40 -7.08 -5.80
C TRP A 132 3.71 -7.50 -5.13
N ARG A 133 3.65 -8.01 -3.91
CA ARG A 133 4.76 -8.72 -3.25
C ARG A 133 4.70 -10.21 -3.61
N ILE A 134 5.86 -10.82 -3.84
CA ILE A 134 6.05 -12.23 -4.15
C ILE A 134 7.19 -12.72 -3.27
N THR A 135 6.88 -13.43 -2.19
CA THR A 135 7.88 -14.03 -1.30
C THR A 135 7.86 -15.55 -1.40
N TYR A 136 9.04 -16.16 -1.28
CA TYR A 136 9.20 -17.61 -1.15
C TYR A 136 10.19 -17.91 -0.04
N ASN A 137 9.88 -18.84 0.86
CA ASN A 137 10.77 -19.28 1.92
C ASN A 137 10.64 -20.80 2.05
N GLY A 138 11.61 -21.54 1.49
CA GLY A 138 11.51 -23.00 1.39
C GLY A 138 12.65 -23.64 0.60
N PHE A 139 12.45 -24.89 0.19
CA PHE A 139 13.44 -25.66 -0.54
C PHE A 139 13.19 -25.62 -2.05
N LEU A 140 14.22 -25.47 -2.87
CA LEU A 140 14.16 -25.61 -4.33
C LEU A 140 15.21 -26.62 -4.82
N ARG A 141 14.86 -27.41 -5.83
CA ARG A 141 15.73 -28.39 -6.48
C ARG A 141 16.50 -27.73 -7.62
N ASN A 142 17.83 -27.79 -7.55
CA ASN A 142 18.76 -27.32 -8.58
C ASN A 142 18.91 -28.39 -9.67
N GLN A 143 18.37 -28.16 -10.86
CA GLN A 143 18.34 -29.15 -11.94
C GLN A 143 19.67 -29.33 -12.69
N CYS A 144 20.66 -28.46 -12.44
CA CYS A 144 21.89 -28.40 -13.24
C CYS A 144 23.00 -29.32 -12.74
N ARG A 145 22.81 -29.95 -11.57
CA ARG A 145 23.68 -31.04 -11.08
C ARG A 145 23.10 -32.39 -11.50
N GLY A 146 23.96 -33.28 -11.99
CA GLY A 146 23.55 -34.58 -12.52
C GLY A 146 22.81 -35.47 -11.50
N ASN A 147 22.01 -36.39 -12.03
CA ASN A 147 21.06 -37.26 -11.32
C ASN A 147 19.98 -36.50 -10.51
N THR A 148 18.79 -36.44 -11.09
CA THR A 148 17.54 -35.99 -10.44
C THR A 148 17.05 -36.92 -9.32
N SER A 149 17.70 -38.07 -9.10
CA SER A 149 17.32 -39.09 -8.10
C SER A 149 17.80 -38.82 -6.67
N ASN A 150 18.74 -37.89 -6.47
CA ASN A 150 19.35 -37.63 -5.17
C ASN A 150 18.79 -36.37 -4.50
N ASN A 151 18.55 -36.43 -3.19
CA ASN A 151 18.13 -35.29 -2.38
C ASN A 151 19.24 -34.23 -2.20
N ASP A 152 20.49 -34.55 -2.56
CA ASP A 152 21.66 -33.66 -2.43
C ASP A 152 21.57 -32.39 -3.30
N ASN A 153 20.70 -32.38 -4.30
CA ASN A 153 20.47 -31.26 -5.22
C ASN A 153 19.33 -30.33 -4.76
N VAL A 154 18.89 -30.42 -3.50
CA VAL A 154 17.87 -29.55 -2.91
C VAL A 154 18.53 -28.50 -2.01
N GLU A 155 18.34 -27.23 -2.34
CA GLU A 155 18.91 -26.08 -1.64
C GLU A 155 17.78 -25.28 -0.95
N HIS A 156 18.03 -24.75 0.25
CA HIS A 156 17.10 -23.79 0.85
C HIS A 156 17.30 -22.43 0.20
N ILE A 157 16.20 -21.80 -0.22
CA ILE A 157 16.20 -20.51 -0.91
C ILE A 157 15.10 -19.61 -0.33
N ARG A 158 15.48 -18.35 -0.07
CA ARG A 158 14.51 -17.26 0.12
C ARG A 158 14.46 -16.40 -1.14
N LEU A 159 13.25 -16.05 -1.57
CA LEU A 159 12.97 -15.06 -2.60
C LEU A 159 12.14 -13.96 -1.96
N ASN A 160 12.49 -12.70 -2.20
CA ASN A 160 11.63 -11.57 -1.88
C ASN A 160 11.62 -10.60 -3.05
N PHE A 161 10.44 -10.40 -3.65
CA PHE A 161 10.26 -9.63 -4.86
C PHE A 161 9.05 -8.73 -4.77
N ILE A 162 9.14 -7.55 -5.39
CA ILE A 162 8.01 -6.66 -5.65
C ILE A 162 7.88 -6.51 -7.16
N PHE A 163 6.74 -6.95 -7.71
CA PHE A 163 6.31 -6.57 -9.05
C PHE A 163 5.65 -5.20 -9.01
N ILE A 164 6.08 -4.31 -9.91
CA ILE A 164 5.53 -2.97 -10.13
C ILE A 164 5.02 -2.91 -11.58
N GLY A 165 3.70 -2.78 -11.74
CA GLY A 165 3.01 -2.63 -13.01
C GLY A 165 3.00 -1.20 -13.53
N LYS A 166 2.84 -1.05 -14.84
CA LYS A 166 2.61 0.25 -15.52
C LYS A 166 1.11 0.57 -15.53
N PRO A 167 0.68 1.85 -15.57
CA PRO A 167 -0.74 2.25 -15.37
C PRO A 167 -1.77 1.74 -16.39
N ARG A 168 -1.39 0.92 -17.37
CA ARG A 168 -2.26 0.40 -18.42
C ARG A 168 -2.21 -1.13 -18.45
N SER A 169 -3.28 -1.75 -17.98
CA SER A 169 -3.61 -3.14 -18.27
C SER A 169 -4.06 -3.32 -19.73
N LEU A 170 -4.03 -4.57 -20.20
CA LEU A 170 -4.75 -5.05 -21.37
C LEU A 170 -5.79 -6.07 -20.88
N GLU A 171 -7.08 -5.79 -21.04
CA GLU A 171 -8.13 -6.68 -20.52
C GLU A 171 -8.38 -7.87 -21.45
N TRP A 172 -8.41 -9.10 -20.96
CA TRP A 172 -8.73 -10.28 -21.77
C TRP A 172 -10.22 -10.66 -21.66
N PRO A 173 -10.94 -10.94 -22.77
CA PRO A 173 -10.54 -10.82 -24.18
C PRO A 173 -10.82 -9.43 -24.80
N GLY A 174 -11.14 -8.41 -24.00
CA GLY A 174 -11.54 -7.08 -24.48
C GLY A 174 -10.47 -6.36 -25.33
N ASP A 175 -9.20 -6.63 -25.08
CA ASP A 175 -8.03 -6.12 -25.80
C ASP A 175 -7.40 -7.13 -26.77
N TRP A 176 -8.06 -8.25 -27.08
CA TRP A 176 -7.67 -9.08 -28.22
C TRP A 176 -7.83 -8.31 -29.54
N SER A 177 -7.06 -8.65 -30.57
CA SER A 177 -7.08 -7.94 -31.85
C SER A 177 -8.29 -8.35 -32.70
N THR A 178 -9.05 -7.36 -33.14
CA THR A 178 -10.23 -7.51 -34.02
C THR A 178 -9.88 -8.24 -35.32
N TYR A 179 -8.64 -8.12 -35.82
CA TYR A 179 -8.16 -8.85 -36.99
C TYR A 179 -7.93 -10.35 -36.68
N LEU A 180 -7.19 -10.67 -35.62
CA LEU A 180 -6.93 -12.07 -35.23
C LEU A 180 -8.21 -12.82 -34.85
N HIS A 181 -9.17 -12.13 -34.23
CA HIS A 181 -10.48 -12.69 -33.90
C HIS A 181 -11.31 -12.99 -35.15
N ALA A 182 -11.29 -12.11 -36.16
CA ALA A 182 -11.92 -12.39 -37.44
C ALA A 182 -11.21 -13.53 -38.20
N ASP A 183 -9.88 -13.64 -38.09
CA ASP A 183 -9.09 -14.69 -38.74
C ASP A 183 -9.35 -16.06 -38.09
N ALA A 184 -9.50 -16.11 -36.77
CA ALA A 184 -9.92 -17.30 -36.05
C ALA A 184 -11.34 -17.73 -36.49
N LEU A 185 -12.33 -16.82 -36.46
CA LEU A 185 -13.71 -17.11 -36.91
C LEU A 185 -13.80 -17.53 -38.39
N ALA A 186 -12.92 -17.02 -39.26
CA ALA A 186 -12.93 -17.33 -40.69
C ALA A 186 -12.37 -18.74 -41.01
N ARG A 187 -11.45 -19.27 -40.20
CA ARG A 187 -10.97 -20.65 -40.32
C ARG A 187 -12.06 -21.68 -39.99
N GLU A 188 -13.01 -21.32 -39.12
CA GLU A 188 -13.99 -22.26 -38.57
C GLU A 188 -15.12 -22.66 -39.55
N PRO A 189 -15.61 -23.92 -39.49
CA PRO A 189 -16.65 -24.43 -40.40
C PRO A 189 -18.06 -24.02 -39.94
N TRP A 190 -18.75 -23.20 -40.74
CA TRP A 190 -20.09 -22.70 -40.43
C TRP A 190 -21.13 -23.83 -40.42
N LYS A 191 -21.59 -24.24 -39.23
CA LYS A 191 -22.48 -25.41 -39.05
C LYS A 191 -23.98 -25.08 -38.95
N ASN A 192 -24.36 -23.93 -38.38
CA ASN A 192 -25.72 -23.39 -38.39
C ASN A 192 -25.72 -21.89 -38.01
N SER A 193 -26.90 -21.25 -37.98
CA SER A 193 -27.07 -19.83 -37.63
C SER A 193 -26.71 -19.49 -36.18
N ASP A 194 -26.98 -20.43 -35.26
CA ASP A 194 -26.83 -20.29 -33.81
C ASP A 194 -25.36 -20.39 -33.35
N TRP A 195 -24.58 -21.18 -34.09
CA TRP A 195 -23.19 -21.53 -33.83
C TRP A 195 -22.27 -20.31 -33.70
N MET A 196 -22.46 -19.29 -34.54
CA MET A 196 -21.66 -18.06 -34.44
C MET A 196 -22.01 -17.23 -33.20
N HIS A 197 -23.29 -17.16 -32.79
CA HIS A 197 -23.67 -16.46 -31.56
C HIS A 197 -23.01 -17.09 -30.33
N LYS A 198 -22.90 -18.42 -30.33
CA LYS A 198 -22.20 -19.20 -29.29
C LYS A 198 -20.68 -18.98 -29.34
N GLN A 199 -20.02 -19.07 -30.50
CA GLN A 199 -18.58 -18.74 -30.62
C GLN A 199 -18.24 -17.31 -30.20
N LEU A 200 -19.09 -16.33 -30.49
CA LEU A 200 -18.93 -14.93 -30.05
C LEU A 200 -19.22 -14.69 -28.55
N GLN A 201 -19.42 -15.76 -27.78
CA GLN A 201 -19.57 -15.78 -26.31
C GLN A 201 -18.61 -16.79 -25.63
N LEU A 202 -18.12 -17.82 -26.34
CA LEU A 202 -17.32 -18.97 -25.86
C LEU A 202 -15.85 -18.66 -25.48
N ILE A 203 -15.59 -17.47 -24.92
CA ILE A 203 -14.38 -17.20 -24.14
C ILE A 203 -14.86 -16.86 -22.72
N ASP A 204 -15.10 -17.92 -21.94
CA ASP A 204 -15.59 -17.82 -20.56
C ASP A 204 -14.47 -17.42 -19.55
N ASP A 205 -13.22 -17.38 -20.02
CA ASP A 205 -12.07 -16.90 -19.27
C ASP A 205 -11.82 -15.41 -19.52
N THR A 206 -11.74 -14.64 -18.44
CA THR A 206 -11.49 -13.20 -18.42
C THR A 206 -10.29 -12.87 -17.56
N GLY A 207 -9.70 -11.69 -17.71
CA GLY A 207 -8.51 -11.33 -16.95
C GLY A 207 -7.82 -10.08 -17.45
N PHE A 208 -6.56 -9.90 -17.09
CA PHE A 208 -5.74 -8.82 -17.62
C PHE A 208 -4.26 -9.20 -17.73
N ASP A 209 -3.55 -8.53 -18.63
CA ASP A 209 -2.09 -8.53 -18.74
C ASP A 209 -1.55 -7.14 -18.39
N LEU A 210 -0.47 -7.10 -17.61
CA LEU A 210 0.06 -5.89 -17.00
C LEU A 210 1.58 -5.86 -17.11
N TRP A 211 2.11 -5.04 -18.01
CA TRP A 211 3.56 -4.86 -18.19
C TRP A 211 4.16 -4.10 -17.01
N GLY A 212 5.38 -4.46 -16.61
CA GLY A 212 6.00 -3.94 -15.41
C GLY A 212 7.47 -4.37 -15.23
N SER A 213 7.90 -4.45 -13.99
CA SER A 213 9.21 -5.01 -13.60
C SER A 213 9.13 -5.64 -12.22
N ILE A 214 9.90 -6.72 -12.01
CA ILE A 214 10.05 -7.43 -10.74
C ILE A 214 11.41 -7.01 -10.17
N ILE A 215 11.42 -6.49 -8.95
CA ILE A 215 12.62 -5.98 -8.27
C ILE A 215 12.72 -6.65 -6.90
N GLY A 216 13.90 -7.11 -6.52
CA GLY A 216 14.13 -7.77 -5.22
C GLY A 216 15.30 -8.74 -5.28
N GLN A 217 15.35 -9.67 -4.33
CA GLN A 217 16.55 -10.48 -4.08
C GLN A 217 16.27 -11.97 -3.80
N ILE A 218 17.34 -12.76 -3.95
CA ILE A 218 17.38 -14.19 -3.68
C ILE A 218 18.53 -14.47 -2.71
N THR A 219 18.23 -15.11 -1.58
CA THR A 219 19.24 -15.61 -0.63
C THR A 219 19.35 -17.12 -0.76
N PHE A 220 20.55 -17.61 -1.05
CA PHE A 220 20.86 -19.03 -1.19
C PHE A 220 21.25 -19.66 0.15
N LYS A 221 21.42 -21.00 0.15
CA LYS A 221 21.81 -21.80 1.32
C LYS A 221 23.04 -21.28 2.07
N ASP A 222 24.00 -20.71 1.35
CA ASP A 222 25.29 -20.24 1.88
C ASP A 222 25.22 -18.79 2.41
N SER A 223 24.01 -18.28 2.69
CA SER A 223 23.70 -16.88 3.06
C SER A 223 24.08 -15.81 2.03
N ASN A 224 24.70 -16.20 0.91
CA ASN A 224 24.92 -15.33 -0.25
C ASN A 224 23.59 -14.85 -0.81
N THR A 225 23.47 -13.53 -0.97
CA THR A 225 22.29 -12.88 -1.55
C THR A 225 22.63 -12.32 -2.94
N SER A 226 21.63 -12.24 -3.82
CA SER A 226 21.76 -11.65 -5.15
C SER A 226 20.54 -10.82 -5.48
N GLU A 227 20.76 -9.59 -5.95
CA GLU A 227 19.72 -8.67 -6.38
C GLU A 227 19.37 -8.86 -7.87
N PHE A 228 18.09 -8.67 -8.20
CA PHE A 228 17.59 -8.77 -9.57
C PHE A 228 16.65 -7.62 -9.90
N TYR A 229 16.83 -7.08 -11.10
CA TYR A 229 15.89 -6.18 -11.77
C TYR A 229 15.44 -6.85 -13.06
N LEU A 230 14.25 -7.45 -13.03
CA LEU A 230 13.70 -8.26 -14.12
C LEU A 230 12.59 -7.49 -14.83
N ARG A 231 12.72 -7.21 -16.13
CA ARG A 231 11.64 -6.61 -16.92
C ARG A 231 10.66 -7.69 -17.35
N GLY A 232 9.35 -7.41 -17.30
CA GLY A 232 8.36 -8.47 -17.50
C GLY A 232 6.91 -8.03 -17.33
N PHE A 233 6.03 -8.98 -16.99
CA PHE A 233 4.60 -8.77 -16.85
C PHE A 233 3.97 -9.63 -15.75
N CYS A 234 2.86 -9.13 -15.20
CA CYS A 234 1.87 -9.91 -14.48
C CYS A 234 0.73 -10.29 -15.44
N GLN A 235 0.26 -11.53 -15.35
CA GLN A 235 -0.90 -12.04 -16.07
C GLN A 235 -1.87 -12.69 -15.07
N ARG A 236 -3.08 -12.13 -15.03
CA ARG A 236 -4.21 -12.58 -14.20
C ARG A 236 -5.27 -13.17 -15.12
N ARG A 237 -5.80 -14.36 -14.80
CA ARG A 237 -6.87 -15.04 -15.57
C ARG A 237 -7.82 -15.78 -14.63
N TRP A 238 -9.12 -15.70 -14.89
CA TRP A 238 -10.18 -16.35 -14.12
C TRP A 238 -11.38 -16.67 -15.00
N GLY A 239 -12.08 -17.77 -14.73
CA GLY A 239 -13.23 -18.12 -15.56
C GLY A 239 -13.87 -19.47 -15.26
N LYS A 240 -14.66 -19.93 -16.23
CA LYS A 240 -15.34 -21.21 -16.21
C LYS A 240 -14.86 -22.04 -17.39
N HIS A 241 -14.45 -23.27 -17.12
CA HIS A 241 -14.09 -24.30 -18.09
C HIS A 241 -12.73 -24.14 -18.80
N GLU A 242 -11.81 -23.26 -18.37
CA GLU A 242 -10.42 -23.12 -18.88
C GLU A 242 -9.81 -24.46 -19.32
N SER A 243 -9.61 -25.38 -18.37
CA SER A 243 -8.95 -26.67 -18.55
C SER A 243 -9.74 -27.71 -19.36
N TYR A 244 -10.99 -27.42 -19.73
CA TYR A 244 -11.81 -28.21 -20.64
C TYR A 244 -11.99 -27.55 -22.02
N GLN A 245 -11.84 -26.22 -22.12
CA GLN A 245 -11.99 -25.45 -23.36
C GLN A 245 -10.70 -25.43 -24.18
N PHE A 246 -9.52 -25.27 -23.59
CA PHE A 246 -8.26 -25.37 -24.33
C PHE A 246 -7.96 -26.83 -24.75
N HIS A 247 -7.12 -26.99 -25.77
CA HIS A 247 -6.62 -28.30 -26.21
C HIS A 247 -5.10 -28.31 -26.42
N LYS A 248 -4.54 -27.31 -27.10
CA LYS A 248 -3.07 -27.11 -27.20
C LYS A 248 -2.80 -25.62 -27.26
N THR A 249 -1.96 -25.11 -26.38
CA THR A 249 -1.62 -23.68 -26.29
C THR A 249 -0.11 -23.50 -26.26
N ILE A 250 0.41 -22.55 -27.01
CA ILE A 250 1.83 -22.19 -27.05
C ILE A 250 1.91 -20.68 -26.85
N THR A 251 2.69 -20.23 -25.87
CA THR A 251 2.99 -18.81 -25.66
C THR A 251 4.49 -18.59 -25.65
N ILE A 252 4.93 -17.44 -26.16
CA ILE A 252 6.32 -17.03 -26.26
C ILE A 252 6.42 -15.60 -25.73
N VAL A 253 7.14 -15.45 -24.62
CA VAL A 253 7.55 -14.14 -24.09
C VAL A 253 8.95 -13.84 -24.60
N GLY A 254 9.22 -12.58 -24.96
CA GLY A 254 10.57 -12.07 -25.21
C GLY A 254 10.81 -10.72 -24.54
N VAL A 255 11.98 -10.54 -23.94
CA VAL A 255 12.44 -9.33 -23.24
C VAL A 255 13.80 -8.93 -23.80
N THR A 256 13.89 -7.76 -24.44
CA THR A 256 15.13 -7.26 -25.06
C THR A 256 15.95 -6.38 -24.13
N GLN A 257 17.26 -6.29 -24.40
CA GLN A 257 18.18 -5.40 -23.68
C GLN A 257 17.73 -3.93 -23.73
N HIS A 258 17.24 -3.46 -24.89
CA HIS A 258 16.70 -2.10 -25.05
C HIS A 258 15.28 -1.92 -24.48
N GLY A 259 14.72 -2.92 -23.79
CA GLY A 259 13.47 -2.77 -23.02
C GLY A 259 12.18 -2.91 -23.82
N ALA A 260 12.25 -3.20 -25.13
CA ALA A 260 11.10 -3.72 -25.87
C ALA A 260 10.78 -5.14 -25.38
N MET A 261 9.50 -5.45 -25.20
CA MET A 261 9.02 -6.74 -24.70
C MET A 261 7.79 -7.19 -25.46
N TYR A 262 7.65 -8.49 -25.72
CA TYR A 262 6.50 -9.02 -26.44
C TYR A 262 5.96 -10.28 -25.79
N TYR A 263 4.66 -10.50 -25.99
CA TYR A 263 3.94 -11.73 -25.68
C TYR A 263 3.20 -12.16 -26.95
N LEU A 264 3.56 -13.31 -27.50
CA LEU A 264 2.88 -13.94 -28.63
C LEU A 264 2.27 -15.26 -28.16
N GLY A 265 1.14 -15.66 -28.72
CA GLY A 265 0.55 -16.96 -28.43
C GLY A 265 -0.39 -17.48 -29.50
N VAL A 266 -0.51 -18.79 -29.56
CA VAL A 266 -1.44 -19.52 -30.41
C VAL A 266 -2.07 -20.65 -29.62
N SER A 267 -3.37 -20.85 -29.76
CA SER A 267 -4.09 -21.92 -29.08
C SER A 267 -5.17 -22.55 -29.95
N ASN A 268 -5.30 -23.87 -29.82
CA ASN A 268 -6.47 -24.64 -30.23
C ASN A 268 -7.36 -24.82 -28.99
N THR A 269 -8.65 -24.54 -29.14
CA THR A 269 -9.70 -24.73 -28.13
C THR A 269 -10.75 -25.71 -28.66
N LYS A 270 -10.97 -26.77 -27.89
CA LYS A 270 -11.77 -27.97 -28.20
C LYS A 270 -13.20 -27.69 -28.67
N HIS A 271 -13.76 -26.54 -28.31
CA HIS A 271 -15.14 -26.16 -28.58
C HIS A 271 -15.35 -24.77 -29.21
N SER A 272 -14.28 -23.97 -29.38
CA SER A 272 -14.39 -22.54 -29.77
C SER A 272 -13.64 -22.22 -31.06
N PHE A 273 -12.33 -22.46 -31.10
CA PHE A 273 -11.43 -22.12 -32.22
C PHE A 273 -10.32 -23.18 -32.38
N SER A 274 -10.24 -23.81 -33.54
CA SER A 274 -9.14 -24.71 -33.93
C SER A 274 -7.79 -24.01 -34.00
N HIS A 275 -7.78 -22.71 -34.30
CA HIS A 275 -6.58 -21.89 -34.39
C HIS A 275 -6.88 -20.42 -34.02
N MET A 276 -6.56 -20.07 -32.77
CA MET A 276 -6.66 -18.71 -32.23
C MET A 276 -5.25 -18.13 -32.02
N GLN A 277 -4.90 -17.07 -32.74
CA GLN A 277 -3.66 -16.29 -32.51
C GLN A 277 -3.95 -15.09 -31.60
N PHE A 278 -3.03 -14.75 -30.71
CA PHE A 278 -3.13 -13.60 -29.80
C PHE A 278 -1.75 -13.06 -29.42
N GLY A 279 -1.71 -11.83 -28.89
CA GLY A 279 -0.48 -11.24 -28.39
C GLY A 279 -0.44 -9.73 -28.45
N HIS A 280 0.63 -9.17 -27.90
CA HIS A 280 0.87 -7.74 -27.81
C HIS A 280 2.37 -7.43 -27.61
N LEU A 281 2.77 -6.22 -27.97
CA LEU A 281 4.14 -5.70 -27.94
C LEU A 281 4.18 -4.39 -27.15
N GLN A 282 5.12 -4.29 -26.21
CA GLN A 282 5.62 -3.03 -25.68
C GLN A 282 6.90 -2.63 -26.42
N GLU A 283 6.88 -1.49 -27.12
CA GLU A 283 8.10 -0.89 -27.68
C GLU A 283 9.01 -0.35 -26.56
N ALA A 284 10.30 -0.13 -26.86
CA ALA A 284 11.27 0.41 -25.91
C ALA A 284 10.84 1.76 -25.29
N GLY A 285 10.14 2.61 -26.05
CA GLY A 285 9.52 3.85 -25.58
C GLY A 285 8.26 3.66 -24.70
N GLY A 286 7.98 2.45 -24.23
CA GLY A 286 6.87 2.14 -23.32
C GLY A 286 5.49 1.98 -23.97
N MET A 287 5.31 2.39 -25.23
CA MET A 287 4.03 2.25 -25.93
C MET A 287 3.62 0.76 -26.05
N ILE A 288 2.40 0.44 -25.59
CA ILE A 288 1.81 -0.90 -25.66
C ILE A 288 0.86 -0.97 -26.86
N THR A 289 1.06 -1.98 -27.70
CA THR A 289 0.34 -2.23 -28.97
C THR A 289 -0.12 -3.69 -29.04
N LYS A 290 -1.28 -3.95 -29.64
CA LYS A 290 -1.76 -5.30 -29.95
C LYS A 290 -1.03 -5.80 -31.19
N ILE A 291 -0.81 -7.12 -31.33
CA ILE A 291 -0.38 -7.67 -32.62
C ILE A 291 -1.61 -7.82 -33.54
N ASP A 292 -1.41 -7.59 -34.83
CA ASP A 292 -2.45 -7.63 -35.85
C ASP A 292 -2.35 -8.89 -36.74
N TRP A 293 -1.17 -9.51 -36.80
CA TRP A 293 -0.87 -10.77 -37.49
C TRP A 293 0.42 -11.39 -36.94
N THR A 294 0.57 -12.71 -37.04
CA THR A 294 1.84 -13.45 -36.81
C THR A 294 1.90 -14.71 -37.69
N ASP A 295 3.10 -15.13 -38.10
CA ASP A 295 3.29 -16.38 -38.86
C ASP A 295 3.21 -17.64 -37.98
N LEU A 296 3.48 -17.53 -36.68
CA LEU A 296 3.47 -18.61 -35.68
C LEU A 296 2.22 -19.53 -35.81
N GLN A 297 2.41 -20.83 -36.04
CA GLN A 297 1.36 -21.85 -36.04
C GLN A 297 1.56 -22.91 -34.94
N LEU A 298 0.57 -23.78 -34.74
CA LEU A 298 0.63 -24.92 -33.80
C LEU A 298 1.29 -26.17 -34.40
N SER A 299 1.29 -26.26 -35.74
CA SER A 299 1.92 -27.32 -36.55
C SER A 299 3.42 -27.40 -36.33
N ASP A 300 4.02 -26.23 -36.10
CA ASP A 300 5.47 -26.04 -36.02
C ASP A 300 6.05 -26.64 -34.72
N PHE A 301 5.17 -27.17 -33.85
CA PHE A 301 5.49 -27.78 -32.57
C PHE A 301 4.73 -29.11 -32.40
N GLU A 302 4.43 -29.82 -33.49
CA GLU A 302 3.80 -31.16 -33.45
C GLU A 302 4.79 -32.30 -33.20
N LYS A 303 6.10 -32.04 -33.27
CA LYS A 303 7.17 -32.95 -32.85
C LYS A 303 7.91 -32.32 -31.67
N GLU A 304 7.89 -32.99 -30.52
CA GLU A 304 8.30 -32.36 -29.26
C GLU A 304 9.81 -32.04 -29.19
N ASP A 305 10.63 -32.79 -29.92
CA ASP A 305 12.10 -32.73 -29.88
C ASP A 305 12.75 -31.78 -30.91
N THR A 306 12.03 -31.32 -31.94
CA THR A 306 12.60 -30.50 -33.03
C THR A 306 11.88 -29.17 -33.18
N PHE A 307 12.59 -28.09 -32.85
CA PHE A 307 12.15 -26.69 -33.03
C PHE A 307 12.49 -26.23 -34.46
N PRO A 308 11.52 -26.03 -35.37
CA PRO A 308 11.81 -25.79 -36.80
C PRO A 308 11.87 -24.30 -37.17
N ILE A 309 11.32 -23.40 -36.32
CA ILE A 309 11.29 -21.96 -36.58
C ILE A 309 12.48 -21.27 -35.90
N ASN A 310 13.48 -20.87 -36.67
CA ASN A 310 14.54 -19.97 -36.16
C ASN A 310 14.09 -18.49 -36.11
N LYS A 311 12.94 -18.13 -36.69
CA LYS A 311 12.51 -16.74 -36.90
C LYS A 311 10.99 -16.60 -37.02
N ILE A 312 10.38 -15.86 -36.10
CA ILE A 312 8.96 -15.47 -36.14
C ILE A 312 8.84 -14.07 -36.74
N ALA A 313 7.84 -13.84 -37.59
CA ALA A 313 7.41 -12.51 -38.03
C ALA A 313 6.01 -12.18 -37.51
N PHE A 314 5.83 -10.95 -37.05
CA PHE A 314 4.54 -10.45 -36.59
C PHE A 314 4.38 -8.97 -36.93
N THR A 315 3.14 -8.48 -36.98
CA THR A 315 2.85 -7.05 -37.13
C THR A 315 2.15 -6.51 -35.90
N ALA A 316 2.44 -5.26 -35.54
CA ALA A 316 1.75 -4.55 -34.46
C ALA A 316 1.68 -3.06 -34.81
N ALA A 317 0.48 -2.47 -34.73
CA ALA A 317 0.22 -1.07 -35.12
C ALA A 317 0.73 -0.74 -36.55
N GLY A 318 0.55 -1.67 -37.48
CA GLY A 318 0.96 -1.53 -38.88
C GLY A 318 2.47 -1.66 -39.17
N LYS A 319 3.33 -1.68 -38.15
CA LYS A 319 4.77 -1.99 -38.31
C LYS A 319 4.98 -3.51 -38.38
N GLN A 320 5.93 -3.97 -39.19
CA GLN A 320 6.38 -5.36 -39.20
C GLN A 320 7.61 -5.53 -38.30
N TYR A 321 7.60 -6.61 -37.52
CA TYR A 321 8.67 -7.03 -36.63
C TYR A 321 9.13 -8.43 -37.00
N SER A 322 10.34 -8.78 -36.60
CA SER A 322 10.75 -10.17 -36.56
C SER A 322 11.64 -10.44 -35.37
N SER A 323 11.35 -11.56 -34.70
CA SER A 323 12.17 -12.09 -33.61
C SER A 323 12.87 -13.36 -34.09
N VAL A 324 14.20 -13.34 -34.11
CA VAL A 324 15.00 -14.56 -34.26
C VAL A 324 15.01 -15.28 -32.91
N ILE A 325 14.73 -16.57 -32.90
CA ILE A 325 14.67 -17.39 -31.69
C ILE A 325 15.72 -18.49 -31.79
N ASN A 326 16.69 -18.43 -30.89
CA ASN A 326 17.77 -19.41 -30.78
C ASN A 326 17.62 -20.19 -29.46
N ASN A 327 17.77 -21.50 -29.52
CA ASN A 327 17.67 -22.36 -28.36
C ASN A 327 18.83 -22.07 -27.38
N TYR A 328 18.53 -21.80 -26.11
CA TYR A 328 19.55 -21.53 -25.10
C TYR A 328 19.62 -22.71 -24.11
N PHE A 329 20.66 -23.54 -24.26
CA PHE A 329 20.88 -24.78 -23.50
C PHE A 329 21.31 -24.51 -22.04
N VAL A 330 20.47 -23.82 -21.28
CA VAL A 330 20.56 -23.69 -19.82
C VAL A 330 19.33 -24.37 -19.22
N GLY A 331 19.55 -25.60 -18.76
CA GLY A 331 18.52 -26.54 -18.32
C GLY A 331 17.94 -27.39 -19.45
N ASN A 332 17.37 -28.54 -19.08
CA ASN A 332 16.44 -29.27 -19.95
C ASN A 332 15.09 -28.54 -19.99
N ALA A 333 14.22 -28.94 -20.93
CA ALA A 333 12.82 -28.51 -20.92
C ALA A 333 12.14 -28.99 -19.63
N ILE A 334 11.46 -28.11 -18.91
CA ILE A 334 10.84 -28.45 -17.62
C ILE A 334 9.35 -28.71 -17.83
N THR A 335 8.94 -29.97 -17.65
CA THR A 335 7.54 -30.39 -17.76
C THR A 335 6.89 -30.47 -16.38
N TYR A 336 5.76 -29.77 -16.24
CA TYR A 336 4.86 -29.80 -15.10
C TYR A 336 3.59 -30.55 -15.51
N TYR A 337 3.05 -31.42 -14.66
CA TYR A 337 1.79 -32.12 -14.93
C TYR A 337 0.68 -31.58 -14.04
N ASN A 338 -0.57 -31.66 -14.51
CA ASN A 338 -1.73 -31.41 -13.66
C ASN A 338 -2.69 -32.59 -13.56
N ASP A 339 -3.49 -32.58 -12.50
CA ASP A 339 -4.43 -33.65 -12.16
C ASP A 339 -5.56 -33.83 -13.20
N GLN A 340 -5.72 -32.89 -14.13
CA GLN A 340 -6.75 -32.87 -15.18
C GLN A 340 -6.20 -33.27 -16.57
N GLN A 341 -5.16 -34.11 -16.64
CA GLN A 341 -4.58 -34.65 -17.88
C GLN A 341 -3.94 -33.60 -18.78
N TRP A 342 -3.15 -32.69 -18.22
CA TRP A 342 -2.29 -31.77 -18.99
C TRP A 342 -0.81 -31.92 -18.62
N ALA A 343 0.05 -31.70 -19.62
CA ALA A 343 1.45 -31.33 -19.46
C ALA A 343 1.63 -29.87 -19.89
N CYS A 344 2.35 -29.09 -19.09
CA CYS A 344 2.86 -27.78 -19.48
C CYS A 344 4.39 -27.81 -19.43
N THR A 345 5.05 -27.46 -20.52
CA THR A 345 6.50 -27.52 -20.67
C THR A 345 7.07 -26.12 -20.87
N THR A 346 7.97 -25.68 -20.00
CA THR A 346 8.71 -24.42 -20.18
C THR A 346 10.07 -24.66 -20.85
N ARG A 347 10.46 -23.76 -21.75
CA ARG A 347 11.76 -23.77 -22.45
C ARG A 347 12.33 -22.35 -22.54
N ASN A 348 13.60 -22.20 -22.15
CA ASN A 348 14.31 -20.92 -22.17
C ASN A 348 14.80 -20.59 -23.59
N LEU A 349 14.66 -19.32 -23.98
CA LEU A 349 15.00 -18.84 -25.33
C LEU A 349 16.01 -17.69 -25.27
N ARG A 350 16.93 -17.64 -26.24
CA ARG A 350 17.53 -16.37 -26.68
C ARG A 350 16.65 -15.79 -27.78
N VAL A 351 16.25 -14.54 -27.62
CA VAL A 351 15.43 -13.82 -28.61
C VAL A 351 16.21 -12.65 -29.19
N GLN A 352 15.93 -12.28 -30.44
CA GLN A 352 16.50 -11.07 -31.05
C GLN A 352 15.44 -10.36 -31.90
N LEU A 353 14.85 -9.29 -31.34
CA LEU A 353 13.80 -8.50 -31.98
C LEU A 353 14.42 -7.29 -32.68
N ASN A 354 14.22 -7.17 -34.00
CA ASN A 354 14.72 -6.05 -34.81
C ASN A 354 16.21 -5.71 -34.56
N GLY A 355 17.03 -6.74 -34.33
CA GLY A 355 18.46 -6.63 -34.04
C GLY A 355 18.83 -6.58 -32.55
N SER A 356 17.94 -6.14 -31.66
CA SER A 356 18.19 -6.11 -30.21
C SER A 356 18.05 -7.52 -29.62
N THR A 357 19.13 -8.02 -29.00
CA THR A 357 19.15 -9.32 -28.33
C THR A 357 18.41 -9.27 -26.99
N GLY A 358 18.07 -10.46 -26.48
CA GLY A 358 17.26 -10.61 -25.28
C GLY A 358 17.10 -12.05 -24.83
N VAL A 359 16.28 -12.21 -23.80
CA VAL A 359 15.92 -13.49 -23.15
C VAL A 359 14.42 -13.70 -23.31
N GLY A 360 13.98 -14.94 -23.40
CA GLY A 360 12.56 -15.28 -23.50
C GLY A 360 12.22 -16.61 -22.86
N LEU A 361 10.92 -16.86 -22.74
CA LEU A 361 10.34 -18.10 -22.24
C LEU A 361 9.26 -18.57 -23.21
N MET A 362 9.37 -19.80 -23.68
CA MET A 362 8.25 -20.51 -24.30
C MET A 362 7.54 -21.35 -23.25
N ILE A 363 6.21 -21.33 -23.28
CA ILE A 363 5.34 -22.21 -22.48
C ILE A 363 4.44 -22.96 -23.46
N THR A 364 4.57 -24.29 -23.51
CA THR A 364 3.72 -25.17 -24.32
C THR A 364 2.85 -26.01 -23.40
N CYS A 365 1.53 -25.90 -23.48
CA CYS A 365 0.59 -26.74 -22.74
C CYS A 365 -0.22 -27.62 -23.70
N CYS A 366 -0.28 -28.92 -23.42
CA CYS A 366 -0.95 -29.96 -24.21
C CYS A 366 -1.56 -31.04 -23.29
N PRO A 367 -2.45 -31.92 -23.81
CA PRO A 367 -3.08 -32.96 -23.01
C PRO A 367 -2.11 -34.13 -22.80
N TYR A 368 -2.03 -34.63 -21.57
CA TYR A 368 -1.16 -35.74 -21.18
C TYR A 368 -1.95 -37.01 -20.88
N THR A 369 -1.68 -38.06 -21.64
CA THR A 369 -2.38 -39.36 -21.58
C THR A 369 -1.55 -40.48 -20.94
N GLY A 370 -0.39 -40.16 -20.36
CA GLY A 370 0.44 -41.13 -19.65
C GLY A 370 -0.13 -41.53 -18.28
N PRO A 371 0.49 -42.52 -17.62
CA PRO A 371 0.04 -42.99 -16.32
C PRO A 371 0.17 -41.89 -15.26
N LYS A 372 -0.87 -41.70 -14.44
CA LYS A 372 -0.77 -40.82 -13.26
C LYS A 372 0.24 -41.38 -12.27
N GLN A 373 1.42 -40.77 -12.21
CA GLN A 373 2.22 -40.83 -10.99
C GLN A 373 1.49 -40.00 -9.92
N ILE A 374 1.36 -40.59 -8.73
CA ILE A 374 0.86 -39.93 -7.53
C ILE A 374 1.93 -40.20 -6.48
N GLN A 375 2.75 -39.19 -6.16
CA GLN A 375 3.60 -39.25 -4.98
C GLN A 375 2.96 -38.48 -3.82
N THR A 376 3.03 -39.07 -2.64
CA THR A 376 2.22 -38.69 -1.48
C THR A 376 3.09 -38.20 -0.33
N SER A 377 2.47 -37.44 0.57
CA SER A 377 3.00 -36.91 1.83
C SER A 377 3.90 -35.68 1.71
N ILE A 378 3.37 -34.55 2.18
CA ILE A 378 4.10 -33.30 2.37
C ILE A 378 5.22 -33.54 3.38
N ALA A 379 6.47 -33.26 3.00
CA ALA A 379 7.57 -33.19 3.94
C ALA A 379 7.29 -32.08 4.96
N LYS A 380 7.10 -32.44 6.24
CA LYS A 380 6.94 -31.44 7.31
C LYS A 380 8.16 -30.52 7.31
N ILE A 381 7.92 -29.20 7.18
CA ILE A 381 8.94 -28.17 7.26
C ILE A 381 9.71 -28.36 8.58
N GLN A 382 10.93 -28.86 8.50
CA GLN A 382 11.82 -28.89 9.65
C GLN A 382 12.20 -27.44 9.98
N ARG A 383 12.17 -27.09 11.28
CA ARG A 383 12.65 -25.78 11.72
C ARG A 383 14.12 -25.66 11.36
N ILE A 384 14.44 -24.74 10.46
CA ILE A 384 15.81 -24.50 10.01
C ILE A 384 16.62 -23.94 11.18
N ILE A 385 17.72 -24.61 11.47
CA ILE A 385 18.79 -24.07 12.30
C ILE A 385 19.65 -23.20 11.38
N TRP A 386 19.93 -21.96 11.79
CA TRP A 386 20.71 -21.02 11.00
C TRP A 386 22.13 -21.57 10.74
N PRO A 387 22.69 -21.39 9.53
CA PRO A 387 24.04 -21.88 9.23
C PRO A 387 25.10 -21.06 9.98
N ASP A 388 25.88 -21.72 10.84
CA ASP A 388 27.10 -21.18 11.43
C ASP A 388 28.13 -20.90 10.31
N THR A 389 28.27 -19.65 9.86
CA THR A 389 29.22 -19.28 8.79
C THR A 389 30.16 -18.14 9.17
N PHE A 390 31.47 -18.41 9.05
CA PHE A 390 32.62 -17.49 9.09
C PHE A 390 32.89 -16.65 10.35
N ALA A 391 31.98 -16.59 11.31
CA ALA A 391 32.20 -15.83 12.53
C ALA A 391 33.19 -16.52 13.50
N GLN A 392 34.19 -15.77 13.99
CA GLN A 392 35.01 -16.21 15.12
C GLN A 392 34.23 -15.98 16.42
N LYS A 393 33.71 -17.06 17.04
CA LYS A 393 32.84 -16.98 18.24
C LYS A 393 33.52 -16.39 19.48
N ASP A 394 34.85 -16.22 19.43
CA ASP A 394 35.68 -15.60 20.46
C ASP A 394 35.79 -14.07 20.30
N LYS A 395 35.31 -13.48 19.19
CA LYS A 395 35.25 -12.02 18.99
C LYS A 395 33.94 -11.43 19.51
N TYR A 396 34.02 -10.80 20.69
CA TYR A 396 32.87 -10.09 21.29
C TYR A 396 32.67 -8.67 20.77
N ILE A 397 33.62 -8.13 20.01
CA ILE A 397 33.53 -6.81 19.36
C ILE A 397 34.10 -6.89 17.95
N LEU A 398 33.45 -6.16 17.04
CA LEU A 398 33.88 -5.94 15.67
C LEU A 398 33.74 -4.45 15.34
N ARG A 399 34.81 -3.82 14.86
CA ARG A 399 34.73 -2.47 14.28
C ARG A 399 33.88 -2.51 13.00
N PHE A 400 33.27 -1.39 12.60
CA PHE A 400 32.47 -1.36 11.36
C PHE A 400 33.31 -1.59 10.08
N ASP A 401 34.66 -1.47 10.17
CA ASP A 401 35.62 -1.79 9.10
C ASP A 401 36.10 -3.27 9.10
N ASP A 402 35.77 -4.08 10.12
CA ASP A 402 36.04 -5.52 10.10
C ASP A 402 34.99 -6.23 9.22
N LYS A 403 35.44 -7.03 8.24
CA LYS A 403 34.56 -7.79 7.34
C LYS A 403 33.61 -8.75 8.07
N GLN A 404 33.92 -9.19 9.29
CA GLN A 404 32.97 -9.97 10.10
C GLN A 404 31.75 -9.16 10.54
N CYS A 405 31.83 -7.81 10.55
CA CYS A 405 30.69 -6.92 10.82
C CYS A 405 29.70 -6.86 9.63
N GLN A 406 30.08 -7.38 8.46
CA GLN A 406 29.19 -7.54 7.29
C GLN A 406 28.36 -8.84 7.35
N ASN A 407 28.07 -9.35 8.54
CA ASN A 407 27.22 -10.53 8.76
C ASN A 407 26.11 -10.22 9.77
N GLU A 408 24.87 -10.14 9.29
CA GLU A 408 23.69 -9.78 10.10
C GLU A 408 23.49 -10.72 11.31
N SER A 409 23.84 -12.00 11.21
CA SER A 409 23.72 -12.95 12.34
C SER A 409 24.73 -12.68 13.48
N VAL A 410 25.77 -11.88 13.22
CA VAL A 410 26.80 -11.51 14.19
C VAL A 410 26.54 -10.15 14.84
N VAL A 411 25.95 -9.19 14.09
CA VAL A 411 25.82 -7.80 14.53
C VAL A 411 24.43 -7.18 14.41
N GLY A 412 23.46 -7.90 13.84
CA GLY A 412 22.09 -7.43 13.57
C GLY A 412 21.98 -6.39 12.44
N GLY A 413 20.74 -6.00 12.13
CA GLY A 413 20.41 -5.18 10.95
C GLY A 413 21.13 -3.84 10.87
N LYS A 414 21.09 -3.03 11.94
CA LYS A 414 21.77 -1.72 12.00
C LYS A 414 23.29 -1.83 11.93
N GLY A 415 23.88 -2.81 12.62
CA GLY A 415 25.33 -3.07 12.63
C GLY A 415 25.84 -3.53 11.27
N TYR A 416 25.09 -4.41 10.60
CA TYR A 416 25.34 -4.81 9.22
C TYR A 416 25.27 -3.59 8.28
N SER A 417 24.19 -2.80 8.38
CA SER A 417 23.99 -1.62 7.54
C SER A 417 25.11 -0.58 7.71
N LEU A 418 25.57 -0.34 8.95
CA LEU A 418 26.71 0.53 9.23
C LEU A 418 28.03 -0.02 8.66
N ALA A 419 28.26 -1.34 8.70
CA ALA A 419 29.46 -1.96 8.11
C ALA A 419 29.44 -1.99 6.57
N ILE A 420 28.27 -2.07 5.95
CA ILE A 420 28.12 -1.89 4.51
C ILE A 420 28.42 -0.44 4.14
N LEU A 421 27.81 0.55 4.83
CA LEU A 421 28.09 1.97 4.61
C LEU A 421 29.57 2.33 4.84
N THR A 422 30.22 1.76 5.86
CA THR A 422 31.67 1.95 6.13
C THR A 422 32.56 1.39 5.00
N SER A 423 32.06 0.43 4.22
CA SER A 423 32.81 -0.19 3.12
C SER A 423 32.57 0.44 1.74
N ILE A 424 31.68 1.45 1.66
CA ILE A 424 31.46 2.23 0.45
C ILE A 424 32.48 3.38 0.46
N ASP A 425 33.44 3.31 -0.46
CA ASP A 425 34.57 4.24 -0.57
C ASP A 425 34.10 5.59 -1.15
N THR A 426 33.62 6.46 -0.26
CA THR A 426 33.07 7.79 -0.55
C THR A 426 33.55 8.79 0.51
N ASP A 427 33.79 10.05 0.13
CA ASP A 427 34.27 11.12 1.03
C ASP A 427 33.25 11.53 2.14
N ASP A 428 32.06 10.92 2.18
CA ASP A 428 31.01 11.17 3.16
C ASP A 428 31.36 10.60 4.55
N VAL A 429 31.53 11.49 5.52
CA VAL A 429 32.10 11.16 6.85
C VAL A 429 31.13 10.40 7.75
N LEU A 430 31.06 9.07 7.60
CA LEU A 430 30.39 8.20 8.56
C LEU A 430 31.11 8.25 9.93
N PRO A 431 30.41 8.43 11.06
CA PRO A 431 31.06 8.49 12.36
C PRO A 431 31.62 7.12 12.76
N PRO A 432 32.89 7.03 13.25
CA PRO A 432 33.53 5.76 13.58
C PRO A 432 32.85 5.09 14.78
N GLY A 433 32.93 3.76 14.81
CA GLY A 433 32.32 2.93 15.85
C GLY A 433 32.61 1.44 15.70
N PHE A 434 32.04 0.67 16.62
CA PHE A 434 32.11 -0.79 16.65
C PHE A 434 30.76 -1.39 17.06
N CYS A 435 30.52 -2.65 16.74
CA CYS A 435 29.41 -3.44 17.25
C CYS A 435 29.92 -4.49 18.25
N VAL A 436 29.31 -4.51 19.44
CA VAL A 436 29.39 -5.63 20.38
C VAL A 436 28.54 -6.77 19.79
N THR A 437 29.09 -7.97 19.63
CA THR A 437 28.49 -9.03 18.82
C THR A 437 27.37 -9.81 19.53
N SER A 438 26.54 -10.51 18.75
CA SER A 438 25.52 -11.44 19.25
C SER A 438 26.10 -12.54 20.15
N PHE A 439 27.35 -12.97 19.92
CA PHE A 439 28.06 -13.92 20.78
C PHE A 439 28.38 -13.38 22.17
N ALA A 440 28.52 -12.06 22.32
CA ALA A 440 28.71 -11.44 23.63
C ALA A 440 27.44 -11.60 24.50
N LEU A 441 26.25 -11.40 23.90
CA LEU A 441 24.99 -11.70 24.55
C LEU A 441 24.84 -13.20 24.84
N GLU A 442 25.21 -14.09 23.91
CA GLU A 442 25.17 -15.53 24.16
C GLU A 442 26.08 -15.96 25.32
N ARG A 443 27.31 -15.43 25.41
CA ARG A 443 28.23 -15.69 26.52
C ARG A 443 27.69 -15.14 27.86
N GLN A 444 27.17 -13.91 27.86
CA GLN A 444 26.50 -13.32 29.04
C GLN A 444 25.34 -14.23 29.53
N LEU A 445 24.54 -14.77 28.61
CA LEU A 445 23.44 -15.70 28.94
C LEU A 445 23.93 -17.11 29.31
N GLN A 446 25.11 -17.54 28.88
CA GLN A 446 25.68 -18.85 29.25
C GLN A 446 26.19 -18.89 30.70
N HIS A 447 26.80 -17.82 31.19
CA HIS A 447 27.27 -17.76 32.58
C HIS A 447 26.13 -17.72 33.62
N HIS A 448 24.94 -17.27 33.24
CA HIS A 448 23.82 -17.04 34.16
C HIS A 448 22.64 -17.99 33.90
N LYS A 449 22.68 -19.20 34.50
CA LYS A 449 21.61 -20.22 34.42
C LYS A 449 20.20 -19.69 34.74
N GLN A 450 20.10 -18.71 35.65
CA GLN A 450 18.83 -18.06 36.00
C GLN A 450 18.23 -17.30 34.80
N LEU A 451 19.05 -16.62 33.99
CA LEU A 451 18.61 -15.94 32.78
C LEU A 451 18.20 -16.94 31.68
N GLN A 452 18.90 -18.07 31.55
CA GLN A 452 18.49 -19.12 30.61
C GLN A 452 17.11 -19.68 30.95
N ASN A 453 16.84 -19.93 32.23
CA ASN A 453 15.52 -20.39 32.68
C ASN A 453 14.44 -19.35 32.38
N LEU A 454 14.65 -18.09 32.73
CA LEU A 454 13.70 -17.00 32.44
C LEU A 454 13.40 -16.84 30.94
N ILE A 455 14.41 -16.96 30.07
CA ILE A 455 14.20 -16.90 28.61
C ILE A 455 13.41 -18.11 28.11
N ASN A 456 13.67 -19.30 28.65
CA ASN A 456 12.89 -20.50 28.34
C ASN A 456 11.44 -20.39 28.86
N ASP A 457 11.22 -19.78 30.02
CA ASP A 457 9.90 -19.49 30.57
C ASP A 457 9.12 -18.50 29.69
N ILE A 458 9.76 -17.40 29.25
CA ILE A 458 9.18 -16.43 28.28
C ILE A 458 8.76 -17.17 26.99
N ILE A 459 9.58 -18.08 26.47
CA ILE A 459 9.27 -18.88 25.28
C ILE A 459 8.07 -19.81 25.54
N ASP A 460 8.04 -20.53 26.66
CA ASP A 460 6.98 -21.50 26.97
C ASP A 460 5.63 -20.84 27.32
N ILE A 461 5.66 -19.63 27.91
CA ILE A 461 4.47 -18.77 28.06
C ILE A 461 4.01 -18.26 26.68
N SER A 462 4.92 -17.72 25.87
CA SER A 462 4.60 -17.20 24.52
C SER A 462 4.05 -18.28 23.57
N CYS A 463 4.41 -19.54 23.79
CA CYS A 463 3.89 -20.71 23.08
C CYS A 463 2.70 -21.40 23.78
N CYS A 464 2.07 -20.74 24.77
CA CYS A 464 0.89 -21.21 25.50
C CYS A 464 1.05 -22.57 26.23
N LYS A 465 2.29 -23.04 26.46
CA LYS A 465 2.57 -24.25 27.25
C LYS A 465 2.42 -24.00 28.75
N LYS A 466 2.79 -22.79 29.18
CA LYS A 466 2.60 -22.27 30.53
C LYS A 466 1.51 -21.21 30.55
N LYS A 467 0.71 -21.18 31.61
CA LYS A 467 -0.29 -20.13 31.89
C LYS A 467 0.19 -19.26 33.05
N GLU A 468 1.20 -18.45 32.76
CA GLU A 468 1.78 -17.45 33.66
C GLU A 468 1.76 -16.08 32.96
N ASP A 469 1.90 -14.98 33.72
CA ASP A 469 1.94 -13.63 33.12
C ASP A 469 3.25 -13.38 32.37
N LEU A 470 3.14 -13.15 31.06
CA LEU A 470 4.25 -12.84 30.17
C LEU A 470 4.92 -11.51 30.54
N GLU A 471 4.15 -10.50 30.97
CA GLU A 471 4.70 -9.18 31.26
C GLU A 471 5.56 -9.21 32.52
N SER A 472 5.06 -9.80 33.62
CA SER A 472 5.85 -10.04 34.83
C SER A 472 7.09 -10.91 34.56
N CYS A 473 7.01 -11.87 33.64
CA CYS A 473 8.17 -12.68 33.25
C CYS A 473 9.23 -11.83 32.52
N CYS A 474 8.81 -11.00 31.56
CA CYS A 474 9.68 -10.08 30.84
C CYS A 474 10.29 -9.02 31.77
N GLN A 475 9.50 -8.41 32.66
CA GLN A 475 10.00 -7.45 33.66
C GLN A 475 11.09 -8.06 34.56
N LYS A 476 10.90 -9.30 35.03
CA LYS A 476 11.93 -10.04 35.79
C LYS A 476 13.19 -10.24 34.95
N ALA A 477 13.08 -10.65 33.68
CA ALA A 477 14.22 -10.83 32.79
C ALA A 477 14.97 -9.51 32.56
N VAL A 478 14.28 -8.41 32.19
CA VAL A 478 14.85 -7.06 32.02
C VAL A 478 15.61 -6.63 33.28
N SER A 479 14.97 -6.74 34.45
CA SER A 479 15.53 -6.30 35.73
C SER A 479 16.79 -7.08 36.11
N ILE A 480 16.79 -8.40 35.88
CA ILE A 480 17.93 -9.26 36.19
C ILE A 480 19.05 -9.07 35.17
N ILE A 481 18.76 -8.84 33.88
CA ILE A 481 19.80 -8.53 32.88
C ILE A 481 20.48 -7.19 33.21
N GLN A 482 19.71 -6.14 33.52
CA GLN A 482 20.26 -4.83 33.91
C GLN A 482 21.04 -4.88 35.24
N GLY A 483 20.56 -5.66 36.21
CA GLY A 483 21.24 -5.86 37.50
C GLY A 483 22.42 -6.85 37.47
N THR A 484 22.66 -7.54 36.35
CA THR A 484 23.77 -8.48 36.19
C THR A 484 24.96 -7.76 35.55
N PRO A 485 26.14 -7.69 36.21
CA PRO A 485 27.33 -7.13 35.59
C PRO A 485 27.69 -7.82 34.27
N VAL A 486 28.13 -7.04 33.28
CA VAL A 486 28.69 -7.58 32.02
C VAL A 486 29.92 -8.43 32.34
N GLU A 487 30.04 -9.59 31.70
CA GLU A 487 31.16 -10.52 31.87
C GLU A 487 32.50 -9.80 31.67
N LYS A 488 33.50 -10.11 32.50
CA LYS A 488 34.75 -9.36 32.63
C LYS A 488 35.55 -9.32 31.33
N GLU A 489 35.55 -10.38 30.54
CA GLU A 489 36.25 -10.40 29.26
C GLU A 489 35.56 -9.47 28.25
N ILE A 490 34.23 -9.53 28.16
CA ILE A 490 33.43 -8.65 27.29
C ILE A 490 33.57 -7.18 27.72
N ALA A 491 33.44 -6.89 29.02
CA ALA A 491 33.62 -5.54 29.57
C ALA A 491 35.02 -4.98 29.27
N LYS A 492 36.06 -5.82 29.39
CA LYS A 492 37.43 -5.46 28.98
C LYS A 492 37.52 -5.15 27.49
N MET A 493 36.92 -5.97 26.62
CA MET A 493 36.89 -5.68 25.18
C MET A 493 36.20 -4.33 24.89
N ILE A 494 35.09 -4.00 25.57
CA ILE A 494 34.37 -2.73 25.39
C ILE A 494 35.27 -1.53 25.75
N LEU A 495 36.03 -1.62 26.84
CA LEU A 495 37.01 -0.58 27.20
C LEU A 495 38.09 -0.44 26.13
N GLN A 496 38.66 -1.54 25.64
CA GLN A 496 39.69 -1.50 24.60
C GLN A 496 39.16 -0.94 23.27
N GLY A 497 37.92 -1.25 22.89
CA GLY A 497 37.27 -0.66 21.71
C GLY A 497 37.02 0.85 21.84
N LEU A 498 36.75 1.34 23.05
CA LEU A 498 36.64 2.78 23.34
C LEU A 498 38.01 3.47 23.32
N GLU A 499 39.03 2.88 23.97
CA GLU A 499 40.42 3.36 23.92
C GLU A 499 40.94 3.43 22.46
N GLU A 500 40.61 2.44 21.62
CA GLU A 500 40.89 2.49 20.19
C GLU A 500 40.19 3.67 19.51
N LEU A 501 38.87 3.86 19.68
CA LEU A 501 38.14 4.98 19.07
C LEU A 501 38.71 6.35 19.47
N GLU A 502 39.14 6.51 20.71
CA GLU A 502 39.72 7.76 21.21
C GLU A 502 41.15 8.00 20.69
N SER A 503 41.91 6.93 20.43
CA SER A 503 43.31 7.02 19.96
C SER A 503 43.49 7.62 18.55
N PHE A 504 42.43 7.67 17.72
CA PHE A 504 42.50 8.17 16.35
C PHE A 504 42.44 9.71 16.22
N VAL A 505 42.24 10.47 17.31
CA VAL A 505 42.09 11.95 17.24
C VAL A 505 42.91 12.66 18.32
N ASN A 506 43.71 13.65 17.92
CA ASN A 506 44.72 14.33 18.76
C ASN A 506 44.18 15.37 19.78
N GLU A 507 42.87 15.51 19.97
CA GLU A 507 42.28 16.56 20.81
C GLU A 507 41.60 16.02 22.08
N LYS A 508 41.80 16.74 23.20
CA LYS A 508 41.20 16.44 24.51
C LYS A 508 39.74 16.92 24.62
N SER A 509 38.90 16.59 23.65
CA SER A 509 37.45 16.76 23.77
C SER A 509 36.83 15.68 24.66
N VAL A 510 35.81 16.03 25.45
CA VAL A 510 35.00 15.02 26.15
C VAL A 510 34.06 14.37 25.13
N TRP A 511 34.46 13.19 24.63
CA TRP A 511 33.70 12.43 23.65
C TRP A 511 32.30 12.08 24.15
N ARG A 512 31.40 11.86 23.20
CA ARG A 512 30.03 11.40 23.43
C ARG A 512 29.74 10.25 22.49
N TYR A 513 29.07 9.22 23.01
CA TYR A 513 28.75 8.00 22.30
C TYR A 513 27.25 7.82 22.13
N ALA A 514 26.87 7.24 20.99
CA ALA A 514 25.56 6.66 20.75
C ALA A 514 25.68 5.14 20.91
N VAL A 515 24.90 4.57 21.82
CA VAL A 515 24.82 3.12 22.08
C VAL A 515 23.46 2.65 21.56
N ARG A 516 23.47 1.94 20.43
CA ARG A 516 22.29 1.64 19.61
C ARG A 516 22.06 0.13 19.55
N SER A 517 20.84 -0.29 19.82
CA SER A 517 20.36 -1.66 19.58
C SER A 517 20.53 -2.09 18.12
N SER A 518 20.80 -3.37 17.90
CA SER A 518 20.88 -3.97 16.56
C SER A 518 20.53 -5.46 16.63
N ALA A 519 19.24 -5.80 16.73
CA ALA A 519 18.80 -7.18 16.82
C ALA A 519 18.86 -7.89 15.45
N ILE A 520 19.03 -9.21 15.48
CA ILE A 520 18.99 -10.06 14.29
C ILE A 520 17.54 -10.11 13.79
N GLY A 521 17.32 -9.73 12.53
CA GLY A 521 16.00 -9.59 11.91
C GLY A 521 15.25 -8.28 12.24
N GLU A 522 15.87 -7.31 12.93
CA GLU A 522 15.21 -6.02 13.27
C GLU A 522 14.95 -5.16 12.02
N ASP A 523 15.90 -5.14 11.09
CA ASP A 523 15.86 -4.33 9.87
C ASP A 523 15.84 -5.25 8.62
N SER A 524 15.01 -6.31 8.65
CA SER A 524 14.86 -7.24 7.53
C SER A 524 13.85 -6.73 6.50
N GLU A 525 13.95 -7.16 5.24
CA GLU A 525 12.96 -6.79 4.22
C GLU A 525 11.54 -7.31 4.49
N GLU A 526 11.39 -8.30 5.38
CA GLU A 526 10.11 -8.87 5.80
C GLU A 526 9.47 -8.03 6.92
N THR A 527 10.26 -7.39 7.79
CA THR A 527 9.79 -6.56 8.92
C THR A 527 10.73 -5.38 9.21
N SER A 528 10.22 -4.16 9.05
CA SER A 528 10.84 -2.94 9.59
C SER A 528 10.50 -2.80 11.07
N ALA A 529 11.24 -3.46 11.98
CA ALA A 529 11.05 -3.32 13.43
C ALA A 529 11.64 -1.99 13.95
N ALA A 530 11.42 -0.91 13.21
CA ALA A 530 11.98 0.41 13.45
C ALA A 530 11.61 0.90 14.85
N GLY A 531 12.65 1.10 15.66
CA GLY A 531 12.56 1.48 17.06
C GLY A 531 12.75 0.34 18.05
N GLN A 532 12.26 -0.89 17.79
CA GLN A 532 11.76 -1.85 18.82
C GLN A 532 12.71 -2.24 19.99
N ASN A 533 13.99 -1.87 19.95
CA ASN A 533 14.98 -2.10 21.02
C ASN A 533 15.70 -0.77 21.36
N SER A 534 16.07 -0.55 22.63
CA SER A 534 16.51 0.77 23.14
C SER A 534 17.78 1.34 22.50
N THR A 535 17.86 2.68 22.41
CA THR A 535 19.04 3.44 21.98
C THR A 535 19.31 4.58 22.96
N TYR A 536 20.58 4.80 23.29
CA TYR A 536 21.05 5.82 24.23
C TYR A 536 22.01 6.77 23.50
N LEU A 537 21.81 8.08 23.63
CA LEU A 537 22.59 9.11 22.93
C LEU A 537 23.32 9.99 23.95
N GLY A 538 24.50 10.51 23.58
CA GLY A 538 25.25 11.46 24.40
C GLY A 538 25.99 10.85 25.60
N VAL A 539 26.17 9.52 25.64
CA VAL A 539 26.83 8.78 26.73
C VAL A 539 28.30 9.20 26.84
N LYS A 540 28.80 9.52 28.05
CA LYS A 540 30.14 10.12 28.24
C LYS A 540 31.16 9.18 28.86
N ASN A 541 30.84 8.54 29.98
CA ASN A 541 31.82 7.71 30.69
C ASN A 541 31.84 6.29 30.12
N THR A 542 33.02 5.66 30.12
CA THR A 542 33.19 4.30 29.60
C THR A 542 32.44 3.24 30.40
N SER A 543 32.25 3.47 31.71
CA SER A 543 31.32 2.72 32.59
C SER A 543 29.89 2.72 32.05
N ASP A 544 29.42 3.89 31.64
CA ASP A 544 28.03 4.14 31.27
C ASP A 544 27.74 3.53 29.89
N VAL A 545 28.75 3.43 29.02
CA VAL A 545 28.66 2.69 27.76
C VAL A 545 28.42 1.20 28.03
N ILE A 546 29.17 0.58 28.97
CA ILE A 546 28.98 -0.83 29.34
C ILE A 546 27.59 -1.06 29.95
N GLU A 547 27.13 -0.14 30.81
CA GLU A 547 25.77 -0.17 31.37
C GLU A 547 24.70 -0.01 30.27
N CYS A 548 24.91 0.88 29.30
CA CYS A 548 24.01 1.05 28.16
C CYS A 548 23.98 -0.17 27.22
N VAL A 549 25.10 -0.89 27.05
CA VAL A 549 25.12 -2.18 26.33
C VAL A 549 24.26 -3.22 27.05
N ALA A 550 24.36 -3.34 28.37
CA ALA A 550 23.50 -4.21 29.18
C ALA A 550 22.02 -3.80 29.11
N LYS A 551 21.72 -2.50 29.15
CA LYS A 551 20.36 -1.96 28.97
C LYS A 551 19.80 -2.24 27.57
N CYS A 552 20.61 -2.11 26.51
CA CYS A 552 20.24 -2.53 25.17
C CYS A 552 19.89 -4.02 25.15
N TRP A 553 20.77 -4.92 25.62
CA TRP A 553 20.47 -6.37 25.68
C TRP A 553 19.19 -6.69 26.48
N ALA A 554 18.97 -6.00 27.60
CA ALA A 554 17.73 -6.14 28.37
C ALA A 554 16.49 -5.76 27.55
N SER A 555 16.55 -4.72 26.72
CA SER A 555 15.43 -4.28 25.88
C SER A 555 14.97 -5.33 24.86
N LEU A 556 15.83 -6.27 24.45
CA LEU A 556 15.43 -7.42 23.63
C LEU A 556 14.42 -8.33 24.34
N PHE A 557 14.48 -8.39 25.68
CA PHE A 557 13.57 -9.17 26.53
C PHE A 557 12.51 -8.29 27.21
N SER A 558 12.35 -7.05 26.74
CA SER A 558 11.19 -6.23 27.07
C SER A 558 9.90 -6.91 26.61
N TYR A 559 8.79 -6.63 27.31
CA TYR A 559 7.48 -7.13 26.91
C TYR A 559 7.13 -6.70 25.47
N GLN A 560 7.54 -5.49 25.09
CA GLN A 560 7.43 -4.88 23.77
C GLN A 560 8.09 -5.73 22.69
N SER A 561 9.41 -5.93 22.81
CA SER A 561 10.21 -6.66 21.82
C SER A 561 9.79 -8.13 21.74
N VAL A 562 9.38 -8.75 22.85
CA VAL A 562 8.86 -10.12 22.90
C VAL A 562 7.49 -10.24 22.22
N GLU A 563 6.54 -9.38 22.57
CA GLU A 563 5.16 -9.45 22.07
C GLU A 563 5.06 -9.02 20.60
N TYR A 564 5.79 -7.98 20.17
CA TYR A 564 5.93 -7.63 18.75
C TYR A 564 6.41 -8.83 17.93
N ARG A 565 7.42 -9.56 18.42
CA ARG A 565 7.91 -10.78 17.77
C ARG A 565 6.90 -11.91 17.82
N ARG A 566 6.13 -12.07 18.90
CA ARG A 566 5.05 -13.05 19.01
C ARG A 566 3.93 -12.81 18.01
N GLN A 567 3.50 -11.55 17.84
CA GLN A 567 2.44 -11.15 16.92
C GLN A 567 2.85 -11.30 15.46
N ASN A 568 4.09 -10.95 15.11
CA ASN A 568 4.64 -11.07 13.76
C ASN A 568 5.21 -12.47 13.43
N GLY A 569 5.07 -13.46 14.32
CA GLY A 569 5.53 -14.84 14.11
C GLY A 569 7.06 -15.02 14.14
N LEU A 570 7.80 -14.02 14.60
CA LEU A 570 9.26 -14.01 14.67
C LEU A 570 9.80 -14.84 15.85
N PRO A 571 11.08 -15.26 15.84
CA PRO A 571 11.67 -16.03 16.93
C PRO A 571 11.67 -15.28 18.28
N ILE A 572 10.95 -15.82 19.27
CA ILE A 572 11.00 -15.35 20.67
C ILE A 572 12.40 -15.51 21.27
N ARG A 573 13.15 -16.53 20.84
CA ARG A 573 14.60 -16.65 21.09
C ARG A 573 15.37 -15.91 19.99
N ALA A 574 15.64 -14.63 20.22
CA ALA A 574 16.50 -13.80 19.38
C ALA A 574 17.86 -13.56 20.06
N SER A 575 18.84 -13.07 19.30
CA SER A 575 20.07 -12.47 19.82
C SER A 575 20.28 -11.11 19.15
N MET A 576 21.20 -10.30 19.68
CA MET A 576 21.36 -8.89 19.33
C MET A 576 22.79 -8.40 19.50
N GLY A 577 23.28 -7.67 18.49
CA GLY A 577 24.47 -6.83 18.62
C GLY A 577 24.13 -5.43 19.15
N VAL A 578 25.14 -4.70 19.63
CA VAL A 578 24.97 -3.32 20.11
C VAL A 578 26.04 -2.43 19.49
N CYS A 579 25.61 -1.48 18.67
CA CYS A 579 26.49 -0.53 17.99
C CYS A 579 26.88 0.61 18.94
N VAL A 580 28.17 0.80 19.18
CA VAL A 580 28.74 1.94 19.89
C VAL A 580 29.42 2.83 18.87
N GLN A 581 28.88 4.02 18.66
CA GLN A 581 29.30 4.95 17.60
C GLN A 581 29.58 6.34 18.18
N ARG A 582 30.56 7.07 17.63
CA ARG A 582 30.81 8.47 18.00
C ARG A 582 29.59 9.34 17.66
N MET A 583 29.10 10.12 18.62
CA MET A 583 28.00 11.06 18.41
C MET A 583 28.45 12.20 17.48
N VAL A 584 27.56 12.65 16.59
CA VAL A 584 27.74 13.87 15.79
C VAL A 584 27.07 15.03 16.50
N ASP A 585 27.74 16.18 16.59
CA ASP A 585 27.15 17.44 17.02
C ASP A 585 26.61 18.15 15.76
N ALA A 586 25.31 18.00 15.50
CA ALA A 586 24.69 18.39 14.24
C ALA A 586 23.68 19.53 14.44
N GLU A 587 23.83 20.62 13.67
CA GLU A 587 22.90 21.78 13.70
C GLU A 587 21.52 21.43 13.12
N ALA A 588 21.47 20.46 12.22
CA ALA A 588 20.28 19.95 11.57
C ALA A 588 20.35 18.42 11.40
N ALA A 589 19.23 17.74 11.59
CA ALA A 589 19.11 16.29 11.39
C ALA A 589 17.76 15.94 10.77
N GLY A 590 17.67 14.75 10.16
CA GLY A 590 16.51 14.38 9.36
C GLY A 590 16.49 12.92 8.90
N VAL A 591 15.47 12.60 8.10
CA VAL A 591 15.26 11.28 7.47
C VAL A 591 15.08 11.48 5.97
N MET A 592 15.74 10.65 5.17
CA MET A 592 15.62 10.64 3.71
C MET A 592 15.00 9.33 3.24
N PHE A 593 13.98 9.43 2.40
CA PHE A 593 13.48 8.34 1.58
C PHE A 593 13.84 8.61 0.12
N THR A 594 14.59 7.70 -0.52
CA THR A 594 14.97 7.78 -1.95
C THR A 594 13.82 7.49 -2.92
N ARG A 595 12.61 7.30 -2.38
CA ARG A 595 11.33 7.15 -3.08
C ARG A 595 10.24 7.82 -2.25
N HIS A 596 9.24 8.43 -2.86
CA HIS A 596 8.18 9.13 -2.12
C HIS A 596 7.36 8.13 -1.26
N PRO A 597 7.29 8.29 0.08
CA PRO A 597 6.84 7.22 0.98
C PRO A 597 5.35 6.88 0.85
N THR A 598 4.50 7.84 0.45
CA THR A 598 3.05 7.64 0.32
C THR A 598 2.62 7.09 -1.06
N THR A 599 3.47 7.21 -2.09
CA THR A 599 3.12 6.91 -3.49
C THR A 599 4.05 5.90 -4.15
N GLY A 600 5.20 5.61 -3.53
CA GLY A 600 6.23 4.71 -4.05
C GLY A 600 7.04 5.26 -5.22
N ASP A 601 6.84 6.51 -5.63
CA ASP A 601 7.48 7.11 -6.82
C ASP A 601 9.03 7.11 -6.69
N PRO A 602 9.77 6.42 -7.57
CA PRO A 602 11.24 6.39 -7.56
C PRO A 602 11.91 7.59 -8.23
N SER A 603 11.14 8.54 -8.79
CA SER A 603 11.66 9.81 -9.34
C SER A 603 11.66 10.95 -8.32
N SER A 604 11.07 10.74 -7.13
CA SER A 604 10.97 11.72 -6.05
C SER A 604 11.70 11.22 -4.80
N ILE A 605 12.73 11.96 -4.39
CA ILE A 605 13.39 11.81 -3.08
C ILE A 605 12.68 12.75 -2.11
N VAL A 606 12.36 12.26 -0.91
CA VAL A 606 11.74 13.04 0.17
C VAL A 606 12.70 13.11 1.34
N ILE A 607 13.09 14.32 1.74
CA ILE A 607 13.99 14.60 2.86
C ILE A 607 13.24 15.45 3.88
N THR A 608 13.02 14.91 5.08
CA THR A 608 12.39 15.62 6.20
C THR A 608 13.51 16.08 7.15
N ALA A 609 13.75 17.38 7.30
CA ALA A 609 14.84 17.92 8.10
C ALA A 609 14.46 19.27 8.72
N ASN A 610 15.03 19.57 9.88
CA ASN A 610 14.89 20.86 10.59
C ASN A 610 16.25 21.33 11.09
N TYR A 611 16.27 22.57 11.55
CA TYR A 611 17.14 22.99 12.65
C TYR A 611 16.67 22.26 13.92
N GLY A 612 17.36 21.19 14.32
CA GLY A 612 16.75 20.08 15.06
C GLY A 612 16.18 19.00 14.13
N LEU A 613 14.89 18.62 14.26
CA LEU A 613 14.20 17.50 13.54
C LEU A 613 12.70 17.87 13.19
N GLY A 614 12.19 17.79 11.91
CA GLY A 614 10.81 18.26 11.48
C GLY A 614 10.45 18.49 9.96
N GLU A 615 9.35 19.27 9.68
CA GLU A 615 8.55 19.48 8.41
C GLU A 615 7.50 20.68 8.56
N SER A 616 6.59 21.24 7.71
CA SER A 616 6.13 21.28 6.26
C SER A 616 4.95 22.36 6.08
N THR A 617 4.21 22.72 4.97
CA THR A 617 4.39 23.06 3.49
C THR A 617 3.07 23.58 2.76
N LEU A 618 2.87 24.82 2.18
CA LEU A 618 1.82 25.17 1.09
C LEU A 618 1.94 26.55 0.28
N GLN A 619 1.10 26.90 -0.77
CA GLN A 619 1.34 27.88 -1.91
C GLN A 619 0.48 29.21 -2.11
N ASP A 620 1.09 30.38 -2.44
CA ASP A 620 0.80 31.29 -3.62
C ASP A 620 1.68 32.57 -3.64
N VAL A 621 2.31 32.98 -4.76
CA VAL A 621 3.73 33.39 -4.66
C VAL A 621 4.16 34.79 -5.16
N ASN A 622 4.42 35.66 -4.18
CA ASN A 622 5.47 36.69 -4.24
C ASN A 622 6.85 36.08 -3.91
N LYS A 623 7.94 36.72 -4.38
CA LYS A 623 9.33 36.30 -4.11
C LYS A 623 9.64 36.01 -2.63
N GLU A 624 8.99 36.75 -1.74
CA GLU A 624 8.90 36.47 -0.31
C GLU A 624 7.41 36.26 0.05
N MET A 625 7.12 35.48 1.10
CA MET A 625 5.74 35.20 1.53
C MET A 625 5.13 36.42 2.22
N THR A 626 4.17 37.07 1.57
CA THR A 626 3.60 38.34 2.07
C THR A 626 2.38 38.11 2.94
N MET A 627 2.09 39.08 3.82
CA MET A 627 0.89 39.07 4.66
C MET A 627 -0.41 38.91 3.84
N MET A 628 -0.45 39.47 2.63
CA MET A 628 -1.57 39.34 1.68
C MET A 628 -1.87 37.87 1.30
N ASN A 629 -0.86 36.99 1.26
CA ASN A 629 -1.08 35.56 1.03
C ASN A 629 -1.82 34.92 2.21
N LYS A 630 -1.37 35.22 3.43
CA LYS A 630 -1.97 34.70 4.68
C LYS A 630 -3.40 35.22 4.89
N MET A 631 -3.71 36.42 4.39
CA MET A 631 -5.08 36.95 4.35
C MET A 631 -6.00 36.19 3.37
N ILE A 632 -5.48 35.77 2.20
CA ILE A 632 -6.26 34.97 1.24
C ILE A 632 -6.59 33.60 1.84
N ASP A 633 -5.61 32.93 2.44
CA ASP A 633 -5.82 31.67 3.16
C ASP A 633 -6.89 31.81 4.26
N LEU A 634 -6.77 32.86 5.09
CA LEU A 634 -7.68 33.06 6.23
C LEU A 634 -9.11 33.38 5.77
N ALA A 635 -9.28 34.08 4.64
CA ALA A 635 -10.57 34.39 4.04
C ALA A 635 -11.24 33.18 3.37
N ILE A 636 -10.48 32.28 2.74
CA ILE A 636 -11.00 31.13 1.99
C ILE A 636 -11.11 29.87 2.87
N CYS A 637 -10.09 29.59 3.67
CA CYS A 637 -9.93 28.34 4.42
C CYS A 637 -10.12 28.49 5.94
N GLY A 638 -10.37 29.70 6.45
CA GLY A 638 -10.53 29.96 7.90
C GLY A 638 -9.26 29.79 8.73
N ARG A 639 -8.11 29.52 8.10
CA ARG A 639 -6.78 29.38 8.71
C ARG A 639 -5.71 29.72 7.67
N VAL A 640 -4.53 30.13 8.11
CA VAL A 640 -3.35 30.18 7.23
C VAL A 640 -2.98 28.75 6.82
N VAL A 641 -2.73 28.54 5.54
CA VAL A 641 -2.35 27.23 4.97
C VAL A 641 -1.00 27.32 4.25
N THR A 642 -0.72 28.47 3.62
CA THR A 642 0.51 28.78 2.90
C THR A 642 1.70 28.91 3.84
N THR A 643 2.78 28.17 3.56
CA THR A 643 4.05 28.16 4.32
C THR A 643 5.25 28.20 3.36
N PRO A 644 6.46 28.59 3.81
CA PRO A 644 7.57 28.92 2.91
C PRO A 644 7.96 27.86 1.86
N GLU A 645 7.78 26.58 2.18
CA GLU A 645 8.40 25.46 1.46
C GLU A 645 7.64 25.12 0.17
N VAL A 646 6.33 24.95 0.24
CA VAL A 646 5.52 24.76 -0.98
C VAL A 646 5.11 26.11 -1.59
N HIS A 647 5.24 27.24 -0.86
CA HIS A 647 5.32 28.59 -1.45
C HIS A 647 6.48 28.66 -2.45
N ALA A 648 7.67 28.11 -2.14
CA ALA A 648 8.71 27.96 -3.15
C ALA A 648 8.27 27.08 -4.35
N ALA A 649 7.55 25.98 -4.10
CA ALA A 649 7.07 25.08 -5.16
C ALA A 649 6.03 25.71 -6.12
N ALA A 650 5.35 26.81 -5.80
CA ALA A 650 4.52 27.53 -6.78
C ALA A 650 5.32 28.55 -7.61
N ILE A 651 6.48 29.03 -7.15
CA ILE A 651 7.45 29.73 -8.02
C ILE A 651 7.84 28.81 -9.15
N GLU A 652 8.20 27.58 -8.79
CA GLU A 652 8.64 26.54 -9.72
C GLU A 652 7.52 26.11 -10.67
N LYS A 653 6.33 25.83 -10.13
CA LYS A 653 5.20 25.29 -10.92
C LYS A 653 4.47 26.30 -11.79
N TYR A 654 4.35 27.56 -11.37
CA TYR A 654 3.51 28.57 -12.05
C TYR A 654 4.25 29.87 -12.44
N GLY A 655 5.44 30.12 -11.89
CA GLY A 655 6.24 31.32 -12.16
C GLY A 655 5.76 32.56 -11.40
N ILE A 656 6.64 33.57 -11.30
CA ILE A 656 6.37 34.80 -10.55
C ILE A 656 5.35 35.68 -11.30
N VAL A 657 4.23 36.01 -10.68
CA VAL A 657 3.17 36.82 -11.30
C VAL A 657 3.63 38.27 -11.51
N ASN A 658 3.73 38.69 -12.77
CA ASN A 658 4.11 40.04 -13.19
C ASN A 658 3.16 41.11 -12.60
N LYS A 659 3.72 42.29 -12.23
CA LYS A 659 2.99 43.42 -11.63
C LYS A 659 1.78 43.86 -12.47
N TRP A 660 1.91 43.86 -13.79
CA TRP A 660 0.80 44.19 -14.71
C TRP A 660 -0.39 43.25 -14.59
N ARG A 661 -0.16 41.94 -14.40
CA ARG A 661 -1.25 40.96 -14.21
C ARG A 661 -1.93 41.12 -12.86
N ARG A 662 -1.19 41.51 -11.81
CA ARG A 662 -1.77 41.88 -10.50
C ARG A 662 -2.63 43.13 -10.58
N LEU A 663 -2.17 44.19 -11.24
CA LEU A 663 -2.95 45.41 -11.48
C LEU A 663 -4.24 45.12 -12.26
N TYR A 664 -4.15 44.31 -13.32
CA TYR A 664 -5.31 43.88 -14.09
C TYR A 664 -6.32 43.06 -13.27
N VAL A 665 -5.85 42.08 -12.48
CA VAL A 665 -6.74 41.29 -11.60
C VAL A 665 -7.43 42.18 -10.55
N MET A 666 -6.73 43.12 -9.92
CA MET A 666 -7.36 44.06 -8.96
C MET A 666 -8.42 44.94 -9.63
N TYR A 667 -8.20 45.38 -10.87
CA TYR A 667 -9.15 46.16 -11.67
C TYR A 667 -10.40 45.35 -12.04
N GLU A 668 -10.23 44.11 -12.54
CA GLU A 668 -11.33 43.18 -12.82
C GLU A 668 -12.15 42.86 -11.56
N THR A 669 -11.48 42.60 -10.42
CA THR A 669 -12.14 42.38 -9.13
C THR A 669 -12.94 43.61 -8.67
N PHE A 670 -12.42 44.83 -8.88
CA PHE A 670 -13.13 46.06 -8.52
C PHE A 670 -14.39 46.29 -9.37
N ILE A 671 -14.32 46.04 -10.68
CA ILE A 671 -15.49 46.08 -11.58
C ILE A 671 -16.50 44.99 -11.21
N THR A 672 -16.01 43.79 -10.88
CA THR A 672 -16.85 42.66 -10.41
C THR A 672 -17.57 43.05 -9.13
N ALA A 673 -16.89 43.64 -8.15
CA ALA A 673 -17.51 44.12 -6.90
C ALA A 673 -18.61 45.16 -7.15
N TRP A 674 -18.38 46.11 -8.06
CA TRP A 674 -19.37 47.14 -8.42
C TRP A 674 -20.60 46.58 -9.16
N THR A 675 -20.47 45.46 -9.87
CA THR A 675 -21.54 44.83 -10.66
C THR A 675 -22.20 43.62 -9.98
N ASN A 676 -21.62 43.14 -8.88
CA ASN A 676 -22.02 41.92 -8.17
C ASN A 676 -23.50 41.92 -7.76
N ASP A 677 -24.02 43.05 -7.29
CA ASP A 677 -25.39 43.18 -6.76
C ASP A 677 -26.47 42.77 -7.76
N ALA A 678 -26.30 43.15 -9.04
CA ALA A 678 -27.22 42.80 -10.11
C ALA A 678 -27.09 41.32 -10.52
N LEU A 679 -25.87 40.77 -10.46
CA LEU A 679 -25.60 39.36 -10.73
C LEU A 679 -26.19 38.46 -9.63
N VAL A 680 -25.95 38.78 -8.35
CA VAL A 680 -26.48 38.04 -7.20
C VAL A 680 -28.00 38.03 -7.21
N LYS A 681 -28.66 39.17 -7.48
CA LYS A 681 -30.13 39.23 -7.63
C LYS A 681 -30.61 38.32 -8.77
N LYS A 682 -29.92 38.31 -9.93
CA LYS A 682 -30.25 37.39 -11.03
C LYS A 682 -30.05 35.91 -10.65
N THR A 683 -28.96 35.59 -9.95
CA THR A 683 -28.66 34.23 -9.46
C THR A 683 -29.70 33.75 -8.45
N ILE A 684 -30.15 34.60 -7.53
CA ILE A 684 -31.21 34.28 -6.57
C ILE A 684 -32.55 34.04 -7.28
N ASN A 685 -32.90 34.82 -8.30
CA ASN A 685 -34.13 34.58 -9.08
C ASN A 685 -34.07 33.21 -9.79
N ILE A 686 -32.98 32.89 -10.47
CA ILE A 686 -32.79 31.58 -11.11
C ILE A 686 -32.91 30.44 -10.08
N PHE A 687 -32.33 30.61 -8.88
CA PHE A 687 -32.41 29.61 -7.81
C PHE A 687 -33.84 29.42 -7.29
N ASN A 688 -34.60 30.51 -7.12
CA ASN A 688 -36.00 30.46 -6.66
C ASN A 688 -36.95 29.87 -7.71
N GLU A 689 -36.61 29.98 -9.00
CA GLU A 689 -37.34 29.38 -10.12
C GLU A 689 -36.91 27.92 -10.40
N TYR A 690 -35.80 27.46 -9.80
CA TYR A 690 -35.25 26.13 -10.02
C TYR A 690 -36.00 25.05 -9.22
N THR A 691 -36.93 24.36 -9.87
CA THR A 691 -37.57 23.14 -9.36
C THR A 691 -37.03 21.88 -10.05
N LEU A 692 -36.81 20.83 -9.26
CA LEU A 692 -36.53 19.47 -9.76
C LEU A 692 -36.83 18.46 -8.64
N ASP A 693 -37.97 17.76 -8.72
CA ASP A 693 -38.26 16.63 -7.83
C ASP A 693 -38.01 15.31 -8.59
N ALA A 694 -37.09 14.48 -8.09
CA ALA A 694 -36.77 13.20 -8.70
C ALA A 694 -37.94 12.20 -8.72
N ASN A 695 -38.99 12.43 -7.92
CA ASN A 695 -40.19 11.60 -7.87
C ASN A 695 -41.20 11.90 -9.00
N GLU A 696 -41.02 12.99 -9.76
CA GLU A 696 -41.90 13.35 -10.89
C GLU A 696 -41.58 12.59 -12.20
N PHE A 697 -40.56 11.71 -12.20
CA PHE A 697 -40.04 11.04 -13.38
C PHE A 697 -40.24 9.52 -13.35
N ASP A 698 -41.08 8.99 -14.24
CA ASP A 698 -41.35 7.55 -14.38
C ASP A 698 -40.11 6.72 -14.76
N THR A 699 -39.09 7.32 -15.39
CA THR A 699 -37.84 6.61 -15.72
C THR A 699 -36.57 7.41 -15.37
N PRO A 700 -35.46 6.72 -15.02
CA PRO A 700 -34.16 7.36 -14.83
C PRO A 700 -33.59 8.03 -16.09
N HIS A 701 -34.11 7.72 -17.28
CA HIS A 701 -33.68 8.36 -18.53
C HIS A 701 -34.27 9.78 -18.64
N ASP A 702 -35.53 9.96 -18.26
CA ASP A 702 -36.22 11.25 -18.34
C ASP A 702 -35.63 12.22 -17.29
N LEU A 703 -35.41 11.74 -16.06
CA LEU A 703 -34.69 12.49 -15.03
C LEU A 703 -33.28 12.90 -15.49
N TYR A 704 -32.53 12.00 -16.14
CA TYR A 704 -31.20 12.31 -16.67
C TYR A 704 -31.24 13.36 -17.79
N ASN A 705 -32.21 13.25 -18.71
CA ASN A 705 -32.40 14.22 -19.79
C ASN A 705 -32.73 15.61 -19.23
N THR A 706 -33.67 15.72 -18.28
CA THR A 706 -34.02 16.99 -17.63
C THR A 706 -32.87 17.56 -16.79
N LEU A 707 -32.08 16.72 -16.10
CA LEU A 707 -30.85 17.16 -15.43
C LEU A 707 -29.83 17.75 -16.41
N ASN A 708 -29.67 17.14 -17.59
CA ASN A 708 -28.75 17.60 -18.64
C ASN A 708 -29.25 18.90 -19.31
N GLU A 709 -30.56 19.05 -19.53
CA GLU A 709 -31.18 20.29 -20.00
C GLU A 709 -30.98 21.43 -18.99
N LYS A 710 -31.27 21.18 -17.70
CA LYS A 710 -31.11 22.16 -16.61
C LYS A 710 -29.67 22.40 -16.15
N TYR A 711 -28.69 21.63 -16.62
CA TYR A 711 -27.28 21.80 -16.26
C TYR A 711 -26.75 23.22 -16.55
N GLY A 712 -27.25 23.87 -17.61
CA GLY A 712 -26.91 25.26 -17.94
C GLY A 712 -27.31 26.27 -16.85
N GLU A 713 -28.43 26.02 -16.15
CA GLU A 713 -28.89 26.83 -15.02
C GLU A 713 -27.99 26.61 -13.80
N ILE A 714 -27.66 25.35 -13.47
CA ILE A 714 -26.71 25.00 -12.39
C ILE A 714 -25.35 25.66 -12.61
N PHE A 715 -24.84 25.65 -13.85
CA PHE A 715 -23.58 26.33 -14.19
C PHE A 715 -23.65 27.85 -13.99
N LEU A 716 -24.78 28.49 -14.32
CA LEU A 716 -25.00 29.92 -14.06
C LEU A 716 -25.10 30.24 -12.56
N LEU A 717 -25.74 29.36 -11.77
CA LEU A 717 -25.79 29.47 -10.32
C LEU A 717 -24.39 29.36 -9.71
N GLY A 718 -23.61 28.34 -10.08
CA GLY A 718 -22.23 28.14 -9.64
C GLY A 718 -21.32 29.31 -10.03
N LYS A 719 -21.46 29.86 -11.24
CA LYS A 719 -20.73 31.06 -11.67
C LYS A 719 -21.10 32.29 -10.83
N GLY A 720 -22.39 32.48 -10.53
CA GLY A 720 -22.86 33.57 -9.66
C GLY A 720 -22.29 33.46 -8.24
N HIS A 721 -22.32 32.27 -7.65
CA HIS A 721 -21.72 32.00 -6.34
C HIS A 721 -20.22 32.32 -6.32
N ASN A 722 -19.44 31.82 -7.29
CA ASN A 722 -17.99 32.06 -7.34
C ASN A 722 -17.64 33.56 -7.41
N LEU A 723 -18.40 34.35 -8.19
CA LEU A 723 -18.18 35.79 -8.30
C LEU A 723 -18.58 36.54 -7.02
N ALA A 724 -19.67 36.14 -6.36
CA ALA A 724 -20.06 36.70 -5.05
C ALA A 724 -19.03 36.37 -3.96
N SER A 725 -18.52 35.14 -3.93
CA SER A 725 -17.48 34.70 -2.99
C SER A 725 -16.15 35.43 -3.22
N LEU A 726 -15.73 35.65 -4.47
CA LEU A 726 -14.55 36.47 -4.80
C LEU A 726 -14.67 37.91 -4.28
N VAL A 727 -15.86 38.51 -4.40
CA VAL A 727 -16.14 39.86 -3.87
C VAL A 727 -16.18 39.88 -2.34
N SER A 728 -16.72 38.83 -1.70
CA SER A 728 -16.70 38.67 -0.24
C SER A 728 -15.27 38.58 0.31
N VAL A 729 -14.44 37.70 -0.28
CA VAL A 729 -13.01 37.59 0.05
C VAL A 729 -12.29 38.93 -0.12
N SER A 730 -12.62 39.69 -1.17
CA SER A 730 -12.01 41.01 -1.41
C SER A 730 -12.34 42.02 -0.29
N TYR A 731 -13.59 42.07 0.18
CA TYR A 731 -13.95 42.91 1.34
C TYR A 731 -13.30 42.43 2.64
N GLN A 732 -13.21 41.12 2.86
CA GLN A 732 -12.51 40.55 4.02
C GLN A 732 -11.01 40.90 4.01
N MET A 733 -10.35 40.83 2.85
CA MET A 733 -8.95 41.26 2.69
C MET A 733 -8.77 42.75 2.98
N MET A 734 -9.70 43.61 2.54
CA MET A 734 -9.66 45.05 2.89
C MET A 734 -9.83 45.29 4.39
N ALA A 735 -10.76 44.59 5.04
CA ALA A 735 -10.97 44.68 6.49
C ALA A 735 -9.73 44.19 7.27
N MET A 736 -9.17 43.03 6.91
CA MET A 736 -7.95 42.50 7.53
C MET A 736 -6.75 43.41 7.27
N SER A 737 -6.63 44.02 6.10
CA SER A 737 -5.55 44.97 5.79
C SER A 737 -5.63 46.27 6.59
N LEU A 738 -6.82 46.65 7.06
CA LEU A 738 -6.99 47.76 8.00
C LEU A 738 -6.64 47.33 9.43
N LEU A 739 -7.19 46.20 9.90
CA LEU A 739 -6.95 45.69 11.26
C LEU A 739 -5.48 45.34 11.54
N THR A 740 -4.74 44.89 10.53
CA THR A 740 -3.31 44.52 10.66
C THR A 740 -2.36 45.71 10.51
N ASN A 741 -2.86 46.89 10.11
CA ASN A 741 -2.12 48.15 10.02
C ASN A 741 -0.72 48.05 9.36
N GLY A 742 -0.58 47.19 8.34
CA GLY A 742 0.67 46.97 7.62
C GLY A 742 1.69 46.01 8.28
N SER A 743 1.28 45.17 9.24
CA SER A 743 2.17 44.17 9.85
C SER A 743 2.51 43.01 8.89
N ASP A 744 3.73 42.46 9.01
CA ASP A 744 4.19 41.32 8.20
C ASP A 744 3.53 39.98 8.60
N ASN A 745 2.89 39.92 9.77
CA ASN A 745 2.22 38.73 10.33
C ASN A 745 0.96 39.09 11.13
N PHE A 746 0.09 38.10 11.34
CA PHE A 746 -1.00 38.19 12.32
C PHE A 746 -0.44 38.14 13.74
N THR A 747 -0.87 39.05 14.61
CA THR A 747 -0.68 38.96 16.06
C THR A 747 -1.88 38.27 16.69
N SER A 748 -1.77 37.87 17.97
CA SER A 748 -2.93 37.41 18.75
C SER A 748 -4.03 38.46 18.85
N GLU A 749 -3.67 39.75 18.88
CA GLU A 749 -4.61 40.87 18.91
C GLU A 749 -5.34 41.02 17.57
N HIS A 750 -4.62 41.00 16.44
CA HIS A 750 -5.24 41.04 15.11
C HIS A 750 -6.24 39.88 14.90
N LEU A 751 -5.92 38.68 15.39
CA LEU A 751 -6.82 37.52 15.32
C LEU A 751 -8.02 37.65 16.27
N ALA A 752 -7.85 38.27 17.44
CA ALA A 752 -8.95 38.56 18.35
C ALA A 752 -9.92 39.60 17.76
N ASP A 753 -9.41 40.69 17.17
CA ASP A 753 -10.23 41.70 16.51
C ASP A 753 -10.98 41.15 15.29
N ILE A 754 -10.32 40.31 14.48
CA ILE A 754 -10.96 39.58 13.37
C ILE A 754 -12.07 38.65 13.91
N ALA A 755 -11.82 37.91 15.00
CA ALA A 755 -12.82 37.04 15.61
C ALA A 755 -14.01 37.81 16.19
N VAL A 756 -13.79 38.96 16.82
CA VAL A 756 -14.85 39.87 17.29
C VAL A 756 -15.66 40.39 16.12
N LEU A 757 -15.02 40.86 15.04
CA LEU A 757 -15.70 41.33 13.83
C LEU A 757 -16.56 40.22 13.20
N LEU A 758 -16.01 39.00 13.03
CA LEU A 758 -16.75 37.85 12.50
C LEU A 758 -17.90 37.40 13.43
N SER A 759 -17.75 37.53 14.75
CA SER A 759 -18.82 37.21 15.70
C SER A 759 -20.04 38.13 15.60
N SER A 760 -19.87 39.32 15.01
CA SER A 760 -20.96 40.26 14.75
C SER A 760 -21.75 39.96 13.46
N CYS A 761 -21.27 39.04 12.61
CA CYS A 761 -21.91 38.72 11.34
C CYS A 761 -23.19 37.90 11.54
N THR A 762 -24.32 38.43 11.06
CA THR A 762 -25.60 37.71 10.99
C THR A 762 -25.74 36.95 9.67
N ASN A 763 -26.69 35.99 9.61
CA ASN A 763 -27.04 35.19 8.42
C ASN A 763 -25.94 34.21 7.91
N VAL A 764 -25.08 33.70 8.81
CA VAL A 764 -24.08 32.67 8.45
C VAL A 764 -24.69 31.27 8.53
N ILE A 765 -25.20 30.76 7.41
CA ILE A 765 -26.00 29.50 7.34
C ILE A 765 -25.32 28.30 8.05
N SER A 766 -23.99 28.15 7.98
CA SER A 766 -23.29 27.05 8.68
C SER A 766 -23.33 27.14 10.21
N THR A 767 -23.56 28.31 10.81
CA THR A 767 -23.75 28.44 12.28
C THR A 767 -25.18 28.13 12.71
N GLU A 768 -26.14 28.10 11.78
CA GLU A 768 -27.54 27.77 12.06
C GLU A 768 -27.71 26.28 12.41
N VAL A 769 -26.87 25.40 11.84
CA VAL A 769 -26.88 23.95 12.09
C VAL A 769 -26.79 23.60 13.59
N PRO A 770 -25.72 23.97 14.34
CA PRO A 770 -25.65 23.67 15.78
C PRO A 770 -26.74 24.39 16.59
N ILE A 771 -27.18 25.58 16.17
CA ILE A 771 -28.26 26.33 16.83
C ILE A 771 -29.60 25.59 16.66
N ALA A 772 -29.87 25.02 15.48
CA ALA A 772 -31.09 24.26 15.18
C ALA A 772 -31.10 22.91 15.92
N LEU A 773 -29.98 22.18 15.91
CA LEU A 773 -29.81 20.95 16.69
C LEU A 773 -29.99 21.22 18.19
N GLY A 774 -29.42 22.30 18.73
CA GLY A 774 -29.61 22.74 20.11
C GLY A 774 -31.08 23.10 20.43
N LYS A 775 -31.81 23.71 19.50
CA LYS A 775 -33.26 23.99 19.64
C LYS A 775 -34.11 22.71 19.66
N ILE A 776 -33.81 21.74 18.79
CA ILE A 776 -34.45 20.41 18.80
C ILE A 776 -34.17 19.73 20.14
N ALA A 777 -32.92 19.73 20.57
CA ALA A 777 -32.51 19.12 21.82
C ALA A 777 -33.19 19.76 23.05
N ALA A 778 -33.30 21.09 23.08
CA ALA A 778 -34.01 21.81 24.13
C ALA A 778 -35.53 21.50 24.17
N CYS A 779 -36.16 21.21 23.03
CA CYS A 779 -37.57 20.79 22.99
C CYS A 779 -37.76 19.38 23.58
N ILE A 780 -36.89 18.42 23.25
CA ILE A 780 -36.93 17.06 23.81
C ILE A 780 -36.59 17.09 25.32
N ARG A 781 -35.60 17.89 25.75
CA ARG A 781 -35.29 18.09 27.18
C ARG A 781 -36.51 18.61 27.96
N LYS A 782 -37.31 19.51 27.36
CA LYS A 782 -38.53 20.08 27.95
C LYS A 782 -39.74 19.13 27.98
N SER A 783 -39.74 18.02 27.24
CA SER A 783 -40.83 17.02 27.33
C SER A 783 -40.66 16.06 28.53
N GLY A 784 -39.52 16.09 29.21
CA GLY A 784 -39.19 15.17 30.31
C GLY A 784 -38.86 13.74 29.86
N LYS A 785 -38.80 13.48 28.54
CA LYS A 785 -38.58 12.14 27.96
C LYS A 785 -37.20 11.97 27.30
N ALA A 786 -36.20 12.74 27.76
CA ALA A 786 -34.82 12.67 27.25
C ALA A 786 -34.23 11.25 27.35
N ASP A 787 -34.36 10.61 28.52
CA ASP A 787 -33.85 9.25 28.80
C ASP A 787 -34.56 8.14 28.01
N GLU A 788 -35.75 8.42 27.47
CA GLU A 788 -36.51 7.53 26.58
C GLU A 788 -36.01 7.72 25.14
N PHE A 789 -35.91 8.98 24.69
CA PHE A 789 -35.32 9.37 23.39
C PHE A 789 -33.88 8.87 23.22
N SER A 790 -33.08 8.87 24.28
CA SER A 790 -31.67 8.48 24.25
C SER A 790 -31.44 6.99 23.91
N LYS A 791 -32.44 6.13 24.18
CA LYS A 791 -32.36 4.66 24.03
C LYS A 791 -33.20 4.12 22.88
N LEU A 792 -33.89 4.99 22.14
CA LEU A 792 -34.72 4.62 20.99
C LEU A 792 -33.88 4.23 19.79
N LYS A 793 -34.36 3.24 19.02
CA LYS A 793 -33.72 2.89 17.75
C LYS A 793 -34.02 3.97 16.72
N ILE A 794 -33.03 4.31 15.91
CA ILE A 794 -33.10 5.38 14.88
C ILE A 794 -34.35 5.26 14.00
N ALA A 795 -34.70 4.05 13.55
CA ALA A 795 -35.88 3.79 12.73
C ALA A 795 -37.25 4.08 13.41
N GLU A 796 -37.28 4.18 14.74
CA GLU A 796 -38.48 4.45 15.55
C GLU A 796 -38.55 5.94 15.97
N VAL A 797 -37.47 6.72 15.80
CA VAL A 797 -37.29 8.07 16.34
C VAL A 797 -38.30 9.09 15.80
N MET A 798 -38.55 9.13 14.48
CA MET A 798 -39.49 10.10 13.90
C MET A 798 -40.92 9.87 14.40
N THR A 799 -41.41 8.63 14.30
CA THR A 799 -42.74 8.23 14.78
C THR A 799 -42.90 8.46 16.29
N TRP A 800 -41.85 8.21 17.07
CA TRP A 800 -41.87 8.50 18.51
C TRP A 800 -41.89 9.99 18.79
N LEU A 801 -41.12 10.82 18.07
CA LEU A 801 -41.13 12.28 18.23
C LEU A 801 -42.51 12.86 17.88
N GLU A 802 -43.14 12.41 16.81
CA GLU A 802 -44.48 12.87 16.40
C GLU A 802 -45.55 12.51 17.43
N LEU A 803 -45.39 11.40 18.16
CA LEU A 803 -46.30 10.97 19.22
C LEU A 803 -45.99 11.58 20.61
N ASN A 804 -44.72 11.81 20.95
CA ASN A 804 -44.27 12.14 22.31
C ASN A 804 -43.64 13.53 22.48
N CYS A 805 -43.18 14.16 21.39
CA CYS A 805 -42.66 15.53 21.40
C CYS A 805 -42.90 16.24 20.04
N PRO A 806 -44.16 16.51 19.64
CA PRO A 806 -44.47 17.14 18.35
C PRO A 806 -43.68 18.44 18.05
N PRO A 807 -43.40 19.34 19.03
CA PRO A 807 -42.59 20.53 18.79
C PRO A 807 -41.11 20.26 18.47
N ALA A 808 -40.60 19.06 18.74
CA ALA A 808 -39.27 18.61 18.30
C ALA A 808 -39.34 17.94 16.93
N ALA A 809 -40.39 17.16 16.63
CA ALA A 809 -40.63 16.61 15.29
C ALA A 809 -40.70 17.71 14.23
N GLU A 810 -41.53 18.74 14.45
CA GLU A 810 -41.64 19.93 13.58
C GLU A 810 -40.26 20.57 13.28
N LYS A 811 -39.41 20.67 14.31
CA LYS A 811 -38.10 21.35 14.19
C LYS A 811 -37.06 20.47 13.53
N LEU A 812 -37.16 19.14 13.68
CA LEU A 812 -36.31 18.18 12.96
C LEU A 812 -36.72 18.09 11.49
N GLN A 813 -38.01 18.10 11.17
CA GLN A 813 -38.51 18.23 9.79
C GLN A 813 -38.06 19.55 9.14
N LEU A 814 -38.16 20.69 9.86
CA LEU A 814 -37.66 21.99 9.40
C LEU A 814 -36.12 21.98 9.22
N PHE A 815 -35.38 21.33 10.12
CA PHE A 815 -33.93 21.15 9.98
C PHE A 815 -33.58 20.37 8.70
N PHE A 816 -34.25 19.24 8.43
CA PHE A 816 -34.00 18.48 7.21
C PHE A 816 -34.38 19.27 5.95
N LYS A 817 -35.44 20.10 5.99
CA LYS A 817 -35.79 21.01 4.89
C LYS A 817 -34.70 22.07 4.62
N MET A 818 -34.07 22.62 5.66
CA MET A 818 -33.10 23.73 5.53
C MET A 818 -31.65 23.27 5.35
N HIS A 819 -31.26 22.15 5.95
CA HIS A 819 -29.87 21.68 6.00
C HIS A 819 -29.70 20.18 5.67
N GLY A 820 -30.79 19.44 5.48
CA GLY A 820 -30.74 17.98 5.23
C GLY A 820 -30.07 17.58 3.91
N HIS A 821 -29.87 18.52 3.00
CA HIS A 821 -29.07 18.34 1.77
C HIS A 821 -27.56 18.24 2.02
N ARG A 822 -27.08 18.55 3.24
CA ARG A 822 -25.66 18.51 3.61
C ARG A 822 -25.26 17.15 4.19
N CYS A 823 -23.97 16.89 4.23
CA CYS A 823 -23.34 15.76 4.89
C CYS A 823 -21.93 16.14 5.40
N VAL A 824 -21.28 15.25 6.14
CA VAL A 824 -19.82 15.34 6.31
C VAL A 824 -19.20 14.96 4.95
N HIS A 825 -18.15 15.66 4.51
CA HIS A 825 -17.60 15.52 3.15
C HIS A 825 -18.57 15.94 2.03
N GLU A 826 -19.33 17.03 2.17
CA GLU A 826 -20.36 17.47 1.19
C GLU A 826 -19.87 17.81 -0.24
N LEU A 827 -18.56 17.77 -0.50
CA LEU A 827 -17.98 17.84 -1.85
C LEU A 827 -17.83 16.46 -2.52
N ASP A 828 -17.96 15.36 -1.75
CA ASP A 828 -18.13 14.01 -2.26
C ASP A 828 -19.62 13.71 -2.49
N PHE A 829 -20.04 13.79 -3.75
CA PHE A 829 -21.40 13.49 -4.18
C PHE A 829 -21.85 12.04 -3.97
N PHE A 830 -20.97 11.13 -3.52
CA PHE A 830 -21.34 9.77 -3.12
C PHE A 830 -21.71 9.65 -1.63
N THR A 831 -21.38 10.63 -0.79
CA THR A 831 -21.68 10.58 0.64
C THR A 831 -23.12 11.04 0.94
N GLU A 832 -23.91 10.14 1.53
CA GLU A 832 -25.36 10.30 1.72
C GLU A 832 -25.74 11.55 2.55
N PRO A 833 -26.53 12.50 2.00
CA PRO A 833 -27.06 13.65 2.72
C PRO A 833 -27.89 13.28 3.96
N TRP A 834 -27.89 14.14 4.98
CA TRP A 834 -28.59 13.93 6.25
C TRP A 834 -30.10 13.67 6.12
N VAL A 835 -30.77 14.12 5.04
CA VAL A 835 -32.19 13.81 4.77
C VAL A 835 -32.40 12.38 4.25
N LEU A 836 -31.41 11.81 3.55
CA LEU A 836 -31.44 10.41 3.10
C LEU A 836 -30.89 9.46 4.17
N LYS A 837 -29.97 9.94 5.01
CA LYS A 837 -29.43 9.23 6.18
C LYS A 837 -29.63 10.03 7.48
N PRO A 838 -30.86 10.08 8.03
CA PRO A 838 -31.16 10.75 9.30
C PRO A 838 -30.28 10.26 10.45
N ASP A 839 -29.84 9.00 10.41
CA ASP A 839 -28.94 8.33 11.37
C ASP A 839 -27.78 9.22 11.82
N ASN A 840 -27.10 9.92 10.90
CA ASN A 840 -25.94 10.74 11.23
C ASN A 840 -26.30 11.92 12.16
N ILE A 841 -27.46 12.53 11.95
CA ILE A 841 -27.97 13.65 12.77
C ILE A 841 -28.64 13.13 14.03
N ILE A 842 -29.40 12.03 13.95
CA ILE A 842 -30.04 11.40 15.11
C ILE A 842 -28.96 10.89 16.08
N ASN A 843 -27.88 10.26 15.60
CA ASN A 843 -26.71 9.88 16.39
C ASN A 843 -25.86 11.07 16.87
N THR A 844 -26.10 12.30 16.39
CA THR A 844 -25.54 13.51 16.99
C THR A 844 -26.44 14.03 18.14
N ILE A 845 -27.76 13.91 17.98
CA ILE A 845 -28.75 14.37 18.97
C ILE A 845 -28.90 13.37 20.14
N GLN A 846 -28.94 12.06 19.91
CA GLN A 846 -29.17 11.06 20.96
C GLN A 846 -28.09 11.03 22.07
N PRO A 847 -26.77 11.14 21.77
CA PRO A 847 -25.75 11.31 22.80
C PRO A 847 -25.84 12.63 23.57
N THR A 848 -26.56 13.64 23.06
CA THR A 848 -26.89 14.87 23.83
C THR A 848 -27.88 14.58 24.97
N PHE A 849 -28.41 13.35 25.05
CA PHE A 849 -29.30 12.85 26.09
C PHE A 849 -28.78 11.59 26.80
N ASP A 850 -28.09 10.68 26.10
CA ASP A 850 -27.48 9.49 26.73
C ASP A 850 -26.16 9.81 27.45
N ILE A 851 -26.07 10.98 28.09
CA ILE A 851 -25.02 11.35 29.04
C ILE A 851 -25.48 12.54 29.91
N SER A 852 -25.28 12.41 31.22
CA SER A 852 -25.55 13.43 32.23
C SER A 852 -24.39 14.45 32.39
N SER A 853 -23.59 14.65 31.33
CA SER A 853 -22.33 15.40 31.38
C SER A 853 -21.82 15.88 30.00
N TYR A 854 -22.64 16.61 29.22
CA TYR A 854 -22.18 17.30 28.00
C TYR A 854 -22.38 18.84 27.99
N GLU A 855 -22.67 19.44 29.14
CA GLU A 855 -22.21 20.80 29.42
C GLU A 855 -20.77 20.68 29.95
N GLY A 856 -19.79 21.29 29.24
CA GLY A 856 -18.37 21.22 29.59
C GLY A 856 -17.54 20.14 28.87
N CYS A 857 -17.97 19.66 27.69
CA CYS A 857 -17.15 18.73 26.90
C CYS A 857 -16.00 19.44 26.17
N THR A 858 -14.81 18.82 26.15
CA THR A 858 -13.58 19.46 25.68
C THR A 858 -13.13 18.93 24.32
N LYS A 859 -12.77 19.82 23.39
CA LYS A 859 -12.30 19.48 22.03
C LYS A 859 -10.78 19.69 21.92
N ILE A 860 -10.09 18.78 21.22
CA ILE A 860 -8.67 18.90 20.86
C ILE A 860 -8.50 18.54 19.38
N GLU A 861 -7.50 19.14 18.73
CA GLU A 861 -7.19 19.00 17.31
C GLU A 861 -5.71 18.65 17.11
N GLY A 862 -5.38 17.95 16.02
CA GLY A 862 -4.02 17.55 15.64
C GLY A 862 -3.94 17.07 14.20
N THR A 863 -2.75 16.64 13.78
CA THR A 863 -2.45 16.17 12.42
C THR A 863 -2.92 14.73 12.23
N SER A 864 -3.83 14.47 11.29
CA SER A 864 -4.18 13.09 10.90
C SER A 864 -3.05 12.46 10.09
N VAL A 865 -2.72 11.19 10.40
CA VAL A 865 -1.68 10.42 9.71
C VAL A 865 -2.28 9.26 8.92
N CYS A 866 -3.17 8.52 9.56
CA CYS A 866 -3.87 7.36 9.00
C CYS A 866 -5.37 7.63 9.11
N GLY A 867 -6.05 7.51 7.98
CA GLY A 867 -7.43 8.00 7.82
C GLY A 867 -8.48 7.03 8.34
N GLY A 868 -9.57 7.59 8.87
CA GLY A 868 -10.75 6.86 9.31
C GLY A 868 -11.54 7.65 10.35
N SER A 869 -12.59 7.03 10.88
CA SER A 869 -13.40 7.57 11.98
C SER A 869 -13.77 6.43 12.93
N VAL A 870 -13.67 6.67 14.23
CA VAL A 870 -13.87 5.65 15.26
C VAL A 870 -14.33 6.27 16.59
N LEU A 871 -15.31 5.62 17.22
CA LEU A 871 -15.76 5.92 18.58
C LEU A 871 -15.26 4.82 19.50
N GLY A 872 -14.61 5.20 20.60
CA GLY A 872 -14.05 4.26 21.57
C GLY A 872 -14.05 4.83 22.98
N ARG A 873 -13.69 4.00 23.96
CA ARG A 873 -13.39 4.49 25.32
C ARG A 873 -12.04 5.20 25.31
N ALA A 874 -11.94 6.35 25.98
CA ALA A 874 -10.69 7.06 26.15
C ALA A 874 -9.77 6.31 27.13
N CYS A 875 -8.70 5.74 26.60
CA CYS A 875 -7.62 5.13 27.37
C CYS A 875 -6.45 6.11 27.40
N VAL A 876 -6.54 7.05 28.34
CA VAL A 876 -5.51 8.07 28.61
C VAL A 876 -4.45 7.46 29.50
N ILE A 877 -3.27 7.24 28.92
CA ILE A 877 -2.16 6.55 29.58
C ILE A 877 -0.91 7.41 29.36
N THR A 878 -0.45 8.05 30.42
CA THR A 878 0.73 8.92 30.40
C THR A 878 2.01 8.16 30.70
N ASP A 879 1.93 7.07 31.46
CA ASP A 879 3.01 6.10 31.71
C ASP A 879 2.58 4.69 31.28
N LEU A 880 3.47 4.01 30.56
CA LEU A 880 3.20 2.72 29.94
C LEU A 880 2.82 1.60 30.94
N SER A 881 3.17 1.72 32.22
CA SER A 881 2.79 0.76 33.25
C SER A 881 1.28 0.63 33.46
N GLU A 882 0.49 1.64 33.07
CA GLU A 882 -0.97 1.61 33.13
C GLU A 882 -1.62 0.91 31.92
N ALA A 883 -0.85 0.50 30.90
CA ALA A 883 -1.35 -0.11 29.66
C ALA A 883 -2.13 -1.43 29.86
N LYS A 884 -2.05 -2.04 31.05
CA LYS A 884 -2.93 -3.14 31.50
C LYS A 884 -4.42 -2.78 31.54
N ILE A 885 -4.75 -1.50 31.49
CA ILE A 885 -6.13 -0.99 31.49
C ILE A 885 -6.71 -0.99 30.06
N ILE A 886 -5.88 -1.18 29.01
CA ILE A 886 -6.31 -1.23 27.61
C ILE A 886 -7.21 -2.45 27.36
N GLN A 887 -8.33 -2.20 26.69
CA GLN A 887 -9.32 -3.18 26.26
C GLN A 887 -9.50 -3.12 24.74
N HIS A 888 -9.97 -4.22 24.16
CA HIS A 888 -10.21 -4.29 22.72
C HIS A 888 -11.31 -3.29 22.32
N GLY A 889 -11.00 -2.35 21.44
CA GLY A 889 -11.90 -1.26 21.05
C GLY A 889 -11.60 0.11 21.68
N ASP A 890 -10.59 0.22 22.55
CA ASP A 890 -10.18 1.49 23.13
C ASP A 890 -9.54 2.44 22.10
N ILE A 891 -9.60 3.75 22.40
CA ILE A 891 -8.76 4.76 21.77
C ILE A 891 -7.64 5.14 22.74
N LEU A 892 -6.39 4.94 22.32
CA LEU A 892 -5.22 5.35 23.10
C LEU A 892 -5.05 6.86 23.02
N ILE A 893 -4.80 7.49 24.16
CA ILE A 893 -4.43 8.90 24.26
C ILE A 893 -3.18 9.01 25.13
N THR A 894 -2.08 9.53 24.58
CA THR A 894 -0.80 9.65 25.30
C THR A 894 0.03 10.86 24.84
N HIS A 895 1.12 11.18 25.54
CA HIS A 895 2.01 12.27 25.15
C HIS A 895 2.71 11.96 23.83
N CYS A 896 3.31 10.78 23.71
CA CYS A 896 3.91 10.26 22.48
C CYS A 896 3.82 8.73 22.45
N THR A 897 3.68 8.17 21.26
CA THR A 897 3.83 6.73 21.03
C THR A 897 5.26 6.42 20.63
N ASP A 898 5.91 5.62 21.46
CA ASP A 898 7.16 4.95 21.16
C ASP A 898 6.95 3.43 21.01
N ILE A 899 8.06 2.70 21.09
CA ILE A 899 8.17 1.25 21.13
C ILE A 899 7.25 0.59 22.16
N GLY A 900 7.00 1.28 23.28
CA GLY A 900 6.20 0.85 24.42
C GLY A 900 4.86 0.22 24.05
N TRP A 901 4.26 0.79 23.01
CA TRP A 901 2.87 0.59 22.62
C TRP A 901 2.66 -0.52 21.60
N SER A 902 3.73 -1.03 21.00
CA SER A 902 3.72 -2.09 19.98
C SER A 902 2.88 -3.33 20.34
N PRO A 903 2.91 -3.84 21.60
CA PRO A 903 2.02 -4.91 22.07
C PRO A 903 0.53 -4.64 21.91
N TYR A 904 0.13 -3.37 22.08
CA TYR A 904 -1.25 -2.98 22.35
C TYR A 904 -1.97 -2.46 21.11
N PHE A 905 -1.26 -2.04 20.05
CA PHE A 905 -1.89 -1.55 18.81
C PHE A 905 -2.96 -2.52 18.22
N PRO A 906 -2.80 -3.85 18.21
CA PRO A 906 -3.86 -4.76 17.73
C PRO A 906 -5.14 -4.79 18.58
N LEU A 907 -5.14 -4.21 19.78
CA LEU A 907 -6.32 -4.06 20.65
C LEU A 907 -7.02 -2.71 20.44
N LEU A 908 -6.27 -1.70 19.97
CA LEU A 908 -6.75 -0.34 19.83
C LEU A 908 -7.61 -0.19 18.57
N ALA A 909 -8.63 0.65 18.67
CA ALA A 909 -9.45 1.06 17.54
C ALA A 909 -8.97 2.40 16.93
N GLY A 910 -8.14 3.16 17.66
CA GLY A 910 -7.50 4.38 17.17
C GLY A 910 -6.48 4.98 18.16
N ILE A 911 -5.69 5.96 17.70
CA ILE A 911 -4.53 6.51 18.43
C ILE A 911 -4.55 8.06 18.38
N VAL A 912 -4.35 8.69 19.55
CA VAL A 912 -4.09 10.14 19.72
C VAL A 912 -2.75 10.32 20.42
N THR A 913 -1.87 11.19 19.88
CA THR A 913 -0.68 11.65 20.61
C THR A 913 -0.54 13.16 20.65
N GLU A 914 -0.11 13.72 21.77
CA GLU A 914 0.19 15.16 21.90
C GLU A 914 1.39 15.61 21.05
N LEU A 915 2.33 14.69 20.81
CA LEU A 915 3.58 14.91 20.09
C LEU A 915 3.73 13.88 18.96
N GLY A 916 4.21 14.35 17.80
CA GLY A 916 4.47 13.54 16.61
C GLY A 916 4.21 14.31 15.32
N GLY A 917 4.70 13.76 14.22
CA GLY A 917 4.42 14.20 12.85
C GLY A 917 4.18 12.98 11.96
N LEU A 918 3.99 13.17 10.65
CA LEU A 918 3.61 12.09 9.71
C LEU A 918 4.56 10.86 9.72
N ILE A 919 5.80 11.04 10.17
CA ILE A 919 6.85 10.00 10.23
C ILE A 919 7.25 9.57 11.67
N SER A 920 6.51 9.97 12.72
CA SER A 920 6.78 9.46 14.07
C SER A 920 6.48 7.95 14.20
N HIS A 921 6.93 7.31 15.29
CA HIS A 921 6.78 5.85 15.46
C HIS A 921 5.31 5.39 15.37
N GLY A 922 4.41 5.94 16.18
CA GLY A 922 2.97 5.63 16.04
C GLY A 922 2.37 6.08 14.71
N ALA A 923 2.93 7.08 14.03
CA ALA A 923 2.49 7.53 12.71
C ALA A 923 2.90 6.53 11.58
N VAL A 924 4.00 5.80 11.75
CA VAL A 924 4.37 4.68 10.88
C VAL A 924 3.52 3.46 11.23
N VAL A 925 3.51 3.04 12.51
CA VAL A 925 2.85 1.81 12.95
C VAL A 925 1.32 1.88 12.76
N ALA A 926 0.67 3.04 12.95
CA ALA A 926 -0.75 3.19 12.64
C ALA A 926 -1.07 2.95 11.16
N ARG A 927 -0.15 3.26 10.24
CA ARG A 927 -0.31 2.97 8.81
C ARG A 927 -0.05 1.49 8.48
N GLU A 928 0.81 0.80 9.22
CA GLU A 928 1.03 -0.64 9.09
C GLU A 928 -0.19 -1.46 9.56
N TYR A 929 -0.84 -1.04 10.65
CA TYR A 929 -2.03 -1.70 11.20
C TYR A 929 -3.37 -1.12 10.67
N GLY A 930 -3.35 -0.04 9.89
CA GLY A 930 -4.55 0.59 9.32
C GLY A 930 -5.45 1.32 10.34
N LEU A 931 -4.88 1.78 11.46
CA LEU A 931 -5.61 2.38 12.57
C LEU A 931 -5.80 3.90 12.38
N PRO A 932 -7.01 4.47 12.59
CA PRO A 932 -7.21 5.91 12.65
C PRO A 932 -6.27 6.59 13.65
N CYS A 933 -5.46 7.55 13.19
CA CYS A 933 -4.40 8.13 14.01
C CYS A 933 -4.28 9.65 13.83
N ILE A 934 -4.20 10.36 14.96
CA ILE A 934 -3.93 11.80 15.07
C ILE A 934 -2.70 12.02 15.96
N VAL A 935 -1.76 12.84 15.49
CA VAL A 935 -0.52 13.20 16.20
C VAL A 935 -0.38 14.73 16.33
N GLY A 936 0.32 15.21 17.35
CA GLY A 936 0.43 16.65 17.61
C GLY A 936 -0.78 17.26 18.33
N ALA A 937 -1.63 16.44 18.93
CA ALA A 937 -2.88 16.79 19.61
C ALA A 937 -2.63 17.39 21.00
N LYS A 938 -2.05 18.59 21.05
CA LYS A 938 -1.56 19.23 22.30
C LYS A 938 -2.62 19.31 23.40
N GLY A 939 -2.28 18.83 24.60
CA GLY A 939 -3.15 18.84 25.79
C GLY A 939 -4.05 17.62 25.95
N ALA A 940 -4.01 16.64 25.05
CA ALA A 940 -4.90 15.48 25.07
C ALA A 940 -4.86 14.67 26.37
N THR A 941 -3.70 14.54 27.03
CA THR A 941 -3.61 13.76 28.27
C THR A 941 -4.02 14.53 29.52
N GLN A 942 -4.10 15.86 29.42
CA GLN A 942 -4.57 16.74 30.50
C GLN A 942 -6.10 16.93 30.46
N VAL A 943 -6.66 16.84 29.25
CA VAL A 943 -8.08 17.11 28.97
C VAL A 943 -8.96 15.87 29.08
N PHE A 944 -8.49 14.72 28.58
CA PHE A 944 -9.22 13.47 28.71
C PHE A 944 -8.78 12.73 29.98
N GLN A 945 -9.62 11.85 30.51
CA GLN A 945 -9.28 10.98 31.64
C GLN A 945 -9.74 9.54 31.39
N THR A 946 -9.01 8.56 31.90
CA THR A 946 -9.36 7.13 31.83
C THR A 946 -10.47 6.81 32.82
N SER A 947 -11.71 6.74 32.32
CA SER A 947 -12.88 6.34 33.11
C SER A 947 -13.76 5.36 32.34
N LYS A 948 -14.78 4.81 32.99
CA LYS A 948 -15.78 3.94 32.33
C LYS A 948 -16.81 4.70 31.49
N VAL A 949 -16.79 6.04 31.47
CA VAL A 949 -17.85 6.88 30.87
C VAL A 949 -17.28 7.91 29.89
N SER A 950 -15.96 8.12 29.87
CA SER A 950 -15.28 8.98 28.89
C SER A 950 -15.11 8.25 27.56
N HIS A 951 -16.04 8.48 26.65
CA HIS A 951 -15.88 8.13 25.24
C HIS A 951 -15.21 9.28 24.47
N VAL A 952 -14.37 8.93 23.50
CA VAL A 952 -13.73 9.86 22.57
C VAL A 952 -14.08 9.44 21.16
N THR A 953 -14.40 10.44 20.32
CA THR A 953 -14.57 10.25 18.88
C THR A 953 -13.30 10.72 18.19
N LEU A 954 -12.56 9.78 17.61
CA LEU A 954 -11.51 10.07 16.65
C LEU A 954 -12.16 10.23 15.29
N TYR A 955 -12.24 11.46 14.80
CA TYR A 955 -12.72 11.77 13.45
C TYR A 955 -11.63 12.49 12.66
N LYS A 956 -11.40 12.03 11.43
CA LYS A 956 -10.66 12.81 10.44
C LYS A 956 -11.52 14.01 10.03
N ASN A 957 -11.10 15.20 10.48
CA ASN A 957 -11.70 16.44 10.02
C ASN A 957 -11.17 16.75 8.61
N ASP A 958 -11.81 16.18 7.59
CA ASP A 958 -11.63 16.63 6.21
C ASP A 958 -12.30 17.99 6.03
N LEU A 959 -11.46 19.02 6.02
CA LEU A 959 -11.71 20.34 5.43
C LEU A 959 -11.35 20.28 3.95
#